data_AF-A0AAV9DKH5-F1
#
_entry.id   AF-A0AAV9DKH5-F1
#
_cell.length_a   1.000
_cell.length_b   1.000
_cell.length_c   1.000
_cell.angle_alpha   90.00
_cell.angle_beta   90.00
_cell.angle_gamma   90.00
#
_symmetry.space_group_name_H-M   'P 1'
#
loop_
_entity.id
_entity.type
_entity.pdbx_description
1 polymer ?
#
loop_
_entity_poly.entity_id
_entity_poly.type
_entity_poly.pdbx_seq_one_letter_code
_entity_poly.pdbx_strand_id
1 'polypeptide(L)'
;MKRRICSSPNMYIIKNFAIFLASLTILQFWGTSSAGPRTSIAGQNCSNTTAVSETNLAANIPLAMSNLSSQVYQNGFGETVMGEGPNAFYVLAQCMEDLSPIDCKLCFSEIRTRLTSCFPKTGGRLFLDGCFGRYDNYSFFGEALDSKNESVCLSSKKSDEPEKFSKVMRMAVGNVSLEAQKKQKFAVGSSSDSNLTVYALALCWESLDDANCSSCLDAAVSSIVSCSPAIEGRSLNAGCYMRYSTSLFWNLNQTGSSSSGHSSTLWIILVCCIGGILLVIGVVVWKKSREIFKRSDQYMGDRYGPGLSAAISQSNLNFMYGDLKRATRNFDLSNKLGQGSNGTVYKGVLSDGREVAVKRLFLNTTEWADQFFNEVNLINRVRHKNLVKLLGCSIDGPESCLVFEYCYNKSLDSFIFDSNRNLDWKSRFDIIQGVAEGLSYLHEESDIRIIHRDIKASNILLDDKLKPKIADFGLARSFGEDQTHLSTGVAGTVGYMAPEYIIHGQLTEKADVYSFGILVLEIVTGKRCTGVGIQAGQYFLLKIWNNYKSNMVESIIDDRIYEASLKDAMLHAVHVGLLCTQATPNNRPTMARVVEMLRSNRDEEDPIPTDPPFLEVLSTEGVAEVSHLLSTGSVPSLSESLSVR
;
A
#
# COMPACT_ATOMS: atom_id res chain seq x y z
N MET A 1 -12.06 -26.19 -54.26
CA MET A 1 -12.35 -27.28 -53.31
C MET A 1 -11.14 -28.22 -53.21
N LYS A 2 -10.80 -28.63 -51.97
CA LYS A 2 -9.64 -29.47 -51.54
C LYS A 2 -8.22 -28.85 -51.65
N ARG A 3 -7.65 -28.45 -50.51
CA ARG A 3 -6.21 -28.55 -50.15
C ARG A 3 -6.09 -28.70 -48.62
N ARG A 4 -5.73 -29.89 -48.12
CA ARG A 4 -4.38 -30.41 -47.80
C ARG A 4 -3.78 -29.79 -46.52
N ILE A 5 -3.85 -30.58 -45.45
CA ILE A 5 -3.01 -30.48 -44.25
C ILE A 5 -1.58 -30.82 -44.66
N CYS A 6 -0.62 -29.93 -44.38
CA CYS A 6 0.81 -30.22 -44.38
C CYS A 6 1.30 -30.18 -42.94
N SER A 7 1.59 -31.35 -42.40
CA SER A 7 2.48 -31.55 -41.27
C SER A 7 3.93 -31.47 -41.76
N SER A 8 4.76 -30.65 -41.11
CA SER A 8 6.23 -30.75 -41.17
C SER A 8 6.84 -29.99 -39.98
N PRO A 9 8.11 -30.20 -39.62
CA PRO A 9 8.44 -30.90 -38.38
C PRO A 9 9.48 -30.11 -37.57
N ASN A 10 9.04 -29.28 -36.60
CA ASN A 10 9.98 -28.59 -35.71
C ASN A 10 9.70 -28.78 -34.21
N MET A 11 8.79 -29.70 -33.88
CA MET A 11 8.43 -30.00 -32.48
C MET A 11 9.23 -31.16 -31.86
N TYR A 12 10.32 -31.59 -32.51
CA TYR A 12 11.25 -32.59 -31.95
C TYR A 12 12.59 -31.98 -31.52
N ILE A 13 13.02 -30.84 -32.08
CA ILE A 13 14.27 -30.17 -31.70
C ILE A 13 14.09 -29.35 -30.41
N ILE A 14 12.91 -28.75 -30.19
CA ILE A 14 12.63 -27.93 -28.99
C ILE A 14 12.48 -28.78 -27.72
N LYS A 15 11.97 -30.01 -27.83
CA LYS A 15 11.87 -30.92 -26.66
C LYS A 15 13.25 -31.40 -26.20
N ASN A 16 14.17 -31.69 -27.12
CA ASN A 16 15.52 -32.13 -26.75
C ASN A 16 16.40 -30.97 -26.26
N PHE A 17 16.19 -29.74 -26.74
CA PHE A 17 16.89 -28.55 -26.22
C PHE A 17 16.41 -28.17 -24.80
N ALA A 18 15.12 -28.35 -24.50
CA ALA A 18 14.57 -28.16 -23.15
C ALA A 18 15.08 -29.23 -22.16
N ILE A 19 15.27 -30.47 -22.62
CA ILE A 19 15.86 -31.54 -21.79
C ILE A 19 17.37 -31.30 -21.58
N PHE A 20 18.08 -30.77 -22.59
CA PHE A 20 19.50 -30.41 -22.45
C PHE A 20 19.70 -29.21 -21.49
N LEU A 21 18.85 -28.19 -21.56
CA LEU A 21 18.83 -27.06 -20.60
C LEU A 21 18.40 -27.51 -19.20
N ALA A 22 17.47 -28.46 -19.07
CA ALA A 22 17.13 -29.07 -17.77
C ALA A 22 18.28 -29.93 -17.21
N SER A 23 19.09 -30.57 -18.06
CA SER A 23 20.27 -31.32 -17.62
C SER A 23 21.45 -30.42 -17.22
N LEU A 24 21.57 -29.22 -17.81
CA LEU A 24 22.56 -28.22 -17.38
C LEU A 24 22.17 -27.51 -16.07
N THR A 25 20.88 -27.40 -15.75
CA THR A 25 20.44 -26.85 -14.45
C THR A 25 20.50 -27.88 -13.31
N ILE A 26 20.54 -29.18 -13.62
CA ILE A 26 20.69 -30.25 -12.60
C ILE A 26 22.15 -30.37 -12.10
N LEU A 27 23.14 -29.83 -12.81
CA LEU A 27 24.51 -29.70 -12.29
C LEU A 27 24.72 -28.48 -11.37
N GLN A 28 23.69 -27.66 -11.13
CA GLN A 28 23.71 -26.60 -10.11
C GLN A 28 22.86 -26.88 -8.87
N PHE A 29 22.17 -28.02 -8.79
CA PHE A 29 21.49 -28.46 -7.57
C PHE A 29 22.32 -29.50 -6.80
N TRP A 30 23.55 -29.12 -6.44
CA TRP A 30 24.05 -29.49 -5.13
C TRP A 30 23.34 -28.57 -4.14
N GLY A 31 22.53 -29.15 -3.25
CA GLY A 31 21.71 -28.39 -2.32
C GLY A 31 22.55 -27.45 -1.46
N THR A 32 22.37 -26.15 -1.65
CA THR A 32 22.53 -25.18 -0.57
C THR A 32 21.15 -24.90 -0.03
N SER A 33 20.89 -25.25 1.24
CA SER A 33 19.71 -24.81 1.97
C SER A 33 19.64 -23.28 1.94
N SER A 34 18.72 -22.70 1.16
CA SER A 34 18.47 -21.25 1.19
C SER A 34 17.60 -20.96 2.42
N ALA A 35 18.17 -20.46 3.51
CA ALA A 35 17.36 -19.95 4.61
C ALA A 35 16.77 -18.59 4.18
N GLY A 36 15.45 -18.44 4.29
CA GLY A 36 14.74 -17.21 3.93
C GLY A 36 14.82 -16.14 5.03
N PRO A 37 13.99 -15.08 4.97
CA PRO A 37 14.04 -13.94 5.90
C PRO A 37 13.62 -14.24 7.33
N ARG A 38 13.15 -15.48 7.63
CA ARG A 38 12.74 -15.94 8.97
C ARG A 38 11.76 -14.98 9.68
N THR A 39 10.66 -14.64 9.01
CA THR A 39 9.62 -13.72 9.53
C THR A 39 8.60 -14.38 10.47
N SER A 40 8.83 -15.60 10.93
CA SER A 40 7.98 -16.25 11.93
C SER A 40 8.06 -15.50 13.26
N ILE A 41 6.90 -15.19 13.84
CA ILE A 41 6.81 -14.53 15.15
C ILE A 41 7.26 -15.51 16.22
N ALA A 42 8.34 -15.13 16.92
CA ALA A 42 8.81 -15.78 18.13
C ALA A 42 8.08 -15.26 19.37
N GLY A 43 7.77 -13.97 19.42
CA GLY A 43 6.98 -13.35 20.49
C GLY A 43 6.66 -11.88 20.20
N GLN A 44 5.54 -11.38 20.72
CA GLN A 44 5.11 -9.99 20.55
C GLN A 44 4.41 -9.50 21.82
N ASN A 45 4.85 -8.35 22.35
CA ASN A 45 4.29 -7.72 23.55
C ASN A 45 4.13 -6.22 23.34
N CYS A 46 2.96 -5.66 23.65
CA CYS A 46 2.74 -4.22 23.71
C CYS A 46 2.77 -3.74 25.17
N SER A 47 3.08 -2.46 25.39
CA SER A 47 2.98 -1.84 26.72
C SER A 47 1.53 -1.72 27.17
N ASN A 48 1.30 -1.73 28.48
CA ASN A 48 -0.03 -1.51 29.05
C ASN A 48 -0.40 -0.01 29.08
N THR A 49 0.60 0.87 29.06
CA THR A 49 0.46 2.33 29.09
C THR A 49 0.17 2.89 27.70
N THR A 50 -0.78 3.83 27.64
CA THR A 50 -1.13 4.58 26.42
C THR A 50 -0.41 5.93 26.41
N ALA A 51 -0.12 6.46 25.22
CA ALA A 51 0.54 7.75 25.06
C ALA A 51 -0.26 8.90 25.68
N VAL A 52 0.44 9.89 26.24
CA VAL A 52 -0.17 11.12 26.79
C VAL A 52 -0.77 11.97 25.66
N SER A 53 -0.13 11.97 24.49
CA SER A 53 -0.64 12.61 23.28
C SER A 53 -0.49 11.67 22.08
N GLU A 54 -1.61 11.10 21.62
CA GLU A 54 -1.66 10.20 20.47
C GLU A 54 -1.22 10.91 19.17
N THR A 55 -1.54 12.19 19.03
CA THR A 55 -1.17 13.01 17.87
C THR A 55 0.33 13.24 17.76
N ASN A 56 1.00 13.59 18.87
CA ASN A 56 2.45 13.80 18.88
C ASN A 56 3.20 12.48 18.68
N LEU A 57 2.73 11.39 19.32
CA LEU A 57 3.30 10.06 19.10
C LEU A 57 3.14 9.62 17.63
N ALA A 58 1.95 9.82 17.04
CA ALA A 58 1.70 9.50 15.63
C ALA A 58 2.56 10.33 14.66
N ALA A 59 2.89 11.58 15.00
CA ALA A 59 3.80 12.40 14.20
C ALA A 59 5.27 11.93 14.29
N ASN A 60 5.70 11.44 15.44
CA ASN A 60 7.07 10.99 15.67
C ASN A 60 7.37 9.62 15.01
N ILE A 61 6.39 8.72 14.92
CA ILE A 61 6.57 7.35 14.41
C ILE A 61 7.12 7.30 12.96
N PRO A 62 6.53 7.98 11.96
CA PRO A 62 7.02 7.92 10.58
C PRO A 62 8.45 8.46 10.44
N LEU A 63 8.79 9.52 11.17
CA LEU A 63 10.12 10.13 11.18
C LEU A 63 11.16 9.18 11.79
N ALA A 64 10.85 8.60 12.95
CA ALA A 64 11.72 7.63 13.61
C ALA A 64 11.92 6.38 12.73
N MET A 65 10.84 5.84 12.15
CA MET A 65 10.91 4.65 11.31
C MET A 65 11.67 4.88 10.01
N SER A 66 11.62 6.09 9.43
CA SER A 66 12.43 6.45 8.25
C SER A 66 13.92 6.45 8.57
N ASN A 67 14.32 7.11 9.67
CA ASN A 67 15.71 7.15 10.12
C ASN A 67 16.23 5.74 10.47
N LEU A 68 15.43 4.97 11.20
CA LEU A 68 15.74 3.59 11.56
C LEU A 68 15.92 2.70 10.32
N SER A 69 15.06 2.87 9.30
CA SER A 69 15.15 2.10 8.05
C SER A 69 16.49 2.30 7.35
N SER A 70 16.98 3.54 7.30
CA SER A 70 18.28 3.85 6.68
C SER A 70 19.43 3.13 7.39
N GLN A 71 19.43 3.14 8.72
CA GLN A 71 20.48 2.49 9.53
C GLN A 71 20.44 0.96 9.35
N VAL A 72 19.26 0.34 9.51
CA VAL A 72 19.11 -1.12 9.38
C VAL A 72 19.46 -1.61 7.97
N TYR A 73 19.15 -0.84 6.93
CA TYR A 73 19.50 -1.22 5.55
C TYR A 73 20.99 -1.17 5.23
N GLN A 74 21.74 -0.34 5.95
CA GLN A 74 23.19 -0.21 5.77
C GLN A 74 23.94 -1.17 6.68
N ASN A 75 23.51 -1.28 7.93
CA ASN A 75 24.29 -1.89 9.01
C ASN A 75 23.64 -3.15 9.59
N GLY A 76 22.42 -3.51 9.20
CA GLY A 76 21.64 -4.58 9.83
C GLY A 76 21.13 -4.24 11.24
N PHE A 77 21.46 -3.05 11.75
CA PHE A 77 21.09 -2.53 13.06
C PHE A 77 20.79 -1.03 12.96
N GLY A 78 19.90 -0.54 13.81
CA GLY A 78 19.74 0.89 14.04
C GLY A 78 19.01 1.20 15.32
N GLU A 79 19.27 2.41 15.82
CA GLU A 79 18.53 3.02 16.92
C GLU A 79 18.31 4.51 16.65
N THR A 80 17.18 5.03 17.10
CA THR A 80 16.87 6.46 16.99
C THR A 80 15.87 6.87 18.06
N VAL A 81 15.89 8.16 18.38
CA VAL A 81 14.89 8.81 19.22
C VAL A 81 14.22 9.93 18.43
N MET A 82 12.91 10.12 18.64
CA MET A 82 12.16 11.27 18.11
C MET A 82 11.26 11.88 19.20
N GLY A 83 11.26 13.21 19.29
CA GLY A 83 10.48 13.94 20.30
C GLY A 83 11.15 13.99 21.68
N GLU A 84 10.46 14.61 22.64
CA GLU A 84 10.97 14.87 23.99
C GLU A 84 9.94 14.55 25.08
N GLY A 85 10.42 14.32 26.30
CA GLY A 85 9.57 14.06 27.47
C GLY A 85 8.70 12.80 27.33
N PRO A 86 7.45 12.80 27.83
CA PRO A 86 6.59 11.61 27.83
C PRO A 86 6.12 11.16 26.44
N ASN A 87 6.38 11.97 25.40
CA ASN A 87 6.06 11.67 23.99
C ASN A 87 7.32 11.31 23.17
N ALA A 88 8.48 11.17 23.82
CA ALA A 88 9.66 10.67 23.17
C ALA A 88 9.42 9.25 22.66
N PHE A 89 9.94 8.94 21.47
CA PHE A 89 9.82 7.65 20.81
C PHE A 89 11.21 7.08 20.59
N TYR A 90 11.67 6.25 21.52
CA TYR A 90 12.90 5.49 21.40
C TYR A 90 12.60 4.23 20.61
N VAL A 91 13.35 3.94 19.56
CA VAL A 91 13.15 2.74 18.74
C VAL A 91 14.47 2.12 18.32
N LEU A 92 14.53 0.80 18.35
CA LEU A 92 15.66 -0.02 17.96
C LEU A 92 15.16 -1.19 17.11
N ALA A 93 15.93 -1.54 16.08
CA ALA A 93 15.72 -2.75 15.32
C ALA A 93 17.04 -3.37 14.87
N GLN A 94 17.08 -4.71 14.85
CA GLN A 94 18.28 -5.47 14.49
C GLN A 94 17.93 -6.75 13.76
N CYS A 95 18.64 -7.04 12.68
CA CYS A 95 18.60 -8.31 11.98
C CYS A 95 19.57 -9.31 12.62
N MET A 96 19.26 -10.60 12.53
CA MET A 96 20.25 -11.64 12.82
C MET A 96 21.39 -11.54 11.80
N GLU A 97 22.64 -11.68 12.26
CA GLU A 97 23.82 -11.41 11.43
C GLU A 97 24.02 -12.40 10.28
N ASP A 98 23.46 -13.61 10.38
CA ASP A 98 23.51 -14.58 9.29
C ASP A 98 22.56 -14.24 8.13
N LEU A 99 21.68 -13.24 8.25
CA LEU A 99 20.81 -12.84 7.15
C LEU A 99 21.56 -12.14 6.02
N SER A 100 21.15 -12.42 4.77
CA SER A 100 21.60 -11.61 3.64
C SER A 100 21.05 -10.18 3.75
N PRO A 101 21.67 -9.18 3.11
CA PRO A 101 21.12 -7.82 3.08
C PRO A 101 19.69 -7.74 2.55
N ILE A 102 19.28 -8.69 1.69
CA ILE A 102 17.91 -8.77 1.16
C ILE A 102 16.97 -9.35 2.21
N ASP A 103 17.37 -10.44 2.87
CA ASP A 103 16.56 -11.09 3.90
C ASP A 103 16.38 -10.21 5.14
N CYS A 104 17.42 -9.46 5.52
CA CYS A 104 17.33 -8.47 6.58
C CYS A 104 16.31 -7.37 6.24
N LYS A 105 16.31 -6.85 4.99
CA LYS A 105 15.32 -5.86 4.53
C LYS A 105 13.89 -6.39 4.58
N LEU A 106 13.68 -7.64 4.16
CA LEU A 106 12.38 -8.29 4.19
C LEU A 106 11.92 -8.53 5.63
N CYS A 107 12.80 -8.99 6.51
CA CYS A 107 12.48 -9.19 7.92
C CYS A 107 12.13 -7.87 8.62
N PHE A 108 12.95 -6.83 8.41
CA PHE A 108 12.71 -5.51 8.99
C PHE A 108 11.42 -4.85 8.45
N SER A 109 11.02 -5.12 7.21
CA SER A 109 9.71 -4.67 6.70
C SER A 109 8.55 -5.25 7.49
N GLU A 110 8.69 -6.50 7.96
CA GLU A 110 7.70 -7.15 8.82
C GLU A 110 7.66 -6.49 10.21
N ILE A 111 8.83 -6.18 10.79
CA ILE A 111 8.93 -5.41 12.04
C ILE A 111 8.20 -4.07 11.89
N ARG A 112 8.47 -3.30 10.84
CA ARG A 112 7.86 -1.98 10.64
C ARG A 112 6.33 -2.05 10.54
N THR A 113 5.80 -3.11 9.92
CA THR A 113 4.35 -3.27 9.71
C THR A 113 3.63 -3.79 10.95
N ARG A 114 4.25 -4.72 11.69
CA ARG A 114 3.61 -5.32 12.86
C ARG A 114 3.82 -4.53 14.14
N LEU A 115 4.96 -3.87 14.31
CA LEU A 115 5.24 -3.11 15.52
C LEU A 115 4.30 -1.89 15.65
N THR A 116 3.83 -1.34 14.53
CA THR A 116 2.80 -0.28 14.51
C THR A 116 1.43 -0.75 15.02
N SER A 117 1.17 -2.06 15.08
CA SER A 117 -0.08 -2.58 15.67
C SER A 117 -0.17 -2.36 17.17
N CYS A 118 0.94 -2.02 17.84
CA CYS A 118 0.93 -1.65 19.26
C CYS A 118 0.46 -0.21 19.50
N PHE A 119 0.30 0.63 18.47
CA PHE A 119 -0.27 1.97 18.65
C PHE A 119 -1.71 1.90 19.19
N PRO A 120 -2.14 2.75 20.14
CA PRO A 120 -1.45 3.93 20.71
C PRO A 120 -0.63 3.67 21.99
N LYS A 121 -0.18 2.44 22.23
CA LYS A 121 0.66 2.11 23.39
C LYS A 121 2.03 2.77 23.31
N THR A 122 2.56 3.16 24.46
CA THR A 122 3.86 3.85 24.58
C THR A 122 5.05 2.97 24.23
N GLY A 123 4.86 1.66 24.22
CA GLY A 123 5.91 0.70 23.89
C GLY A 123 5.38 -0.54 23.19
N GLY A 124 6.25 -1.18 22.42
CA GLY A 124 5.99 -2.42 21.71
C GLY A 124 7.29 -3.17 21.46
N ARG A 125 7.25 -4.49 21.57
CA ARG A 125 8.40 -5.38 21.35
C ARG A 125 7.97 -6.56 20.48
N LEU A 126 8.74 -6.85 19.44
CA LEU A 126 8.47 -7.92 18.49
C LEU A 126 9.77 -8.68 18.19
N PHE A 127 9.73 -9.99 18.42
CA PHE A 127 10.77 -10.93 18.04
C PHE A 127 10.28 -11.75 16.85
N LEU A 128 10.99 -11.64 15.73
CA LEU A 128 10.92 -12.58 14.63
C LEU A 128 12.15 -13.49 14.68
N ASP A 129 12.07 -14.69 14.12
CA ASP A 129 13.21 -15.60 14.07
C ASP A 129 14.42 -15.04 13.29
N GLY A 130 14.22 -14.01 12.46
CA GLY A 130 15.26 -13.34 11.67
C GLY A 130 15.61 -11.93 12.09
N CYS A 131 14.82 -11.27 12.95
CA CYS A 131 15.07 -9.87 13.34
C CYS A 131 14.20 -9.46 14.54
N PHE A 132 14.60 -8.36 15.17
CA PHE A 132 14.00 -7.81 16.37
C PHE A 132 13.61 -6.34 16.16
N GLY A 133 12.53 -5.91 16.81
CA GLY A 133 12.14 -4.52 16.88
C GLY A 133 11.51 -4.18 18.23
N ARG A 134 11.91 -3.04 18.79
CA ARG A 134 11.31 -2.50 20.02
C ARG A 134 11.19 -0.99 19.93
N TYR A 135 10.09 -0.46 20.44
CA TYR A 135 9.98 0.94 20.79
C TYR A 135 9.48 1.13 22.22
N ASP A 136 9.81 2.26 22.82
CA ASP A 136 9.31 2.68 24.13
C ASP A 136 9.39 4.20 24.29
N ASN A 137 8.79 4.71 25.37
CA ASN A 137 8.84 6.14 25.69
C ASN A 137 9.99 6.55 26.63
N TYR A 138 10.92 5.63 26.86
CA TYR A 138 12.13 5.86 27.65
C TYR A 138 13.34 5.17 26.99
N SER A 139 14.54 5.57 27.39
CA SER A 139 15.78 5.01 26.84
C SER A 139 16.05 3.59 27.36
N PHE A 140 15.67 2.58 26.58
CA PHE A 140 15.83 1.17 26.91
C PHE A 140 17.08 0.51 26.29
N PHE A 141 17.90 1.25 25.52
CA PHE A 141 18.97 0.68 24.69
C PHE A 141 19.99 -0.17 25.47
N GLY A 142 20.21 0.13 26.76
CA GLY A 142 21.11 -0.61 27.66
C GLY A 142 20.44 -1.73 28.50
N GLU A 143 19.16 -2.04 28.29
CA GLU A 143 18.46 -3.04 29.12
C GLU A 143 18.78 -4.49 28.71
N ALA A 144 19.55 -5.20 29.55
CA ALA A 144 19.81 -6.63 29.37
C ALA A 144 18.56 -7.50 29.61
N LEU A 145 17.86 -7.26 30.72
CA LEU A 145 16.77 -8.09 31.24
C LEU A 145 15.60 -7.24 31.70
N ASP A 146 14.39 -7.80 31.69
CA ASP A 146 13.21 -7.17 32.27
C ASP A 146 12.29 -8.20 32.98
N SER A 147 11.13 -7.73 33.46
CA SER A 147 10.13 -8.60 34.10
C SER A 147 9.39 -9.54 33.15
N LYS A 148 9.67 -9.47 31.84
CA LYS A 148 8.99 -10.20 30.76
C LYS A 148 9.90 -11.24 30.10
N ASN A 149 11.00 -11.65 30.74
CA ASN A 149 11.87 -12.72 30.23
C ASN A 149 11.06 -14.00 30.00
N GLU A 150 10.98 -14.45 28.74
CA GLU A 150 10.08 -15.54 28.34
C GLU A 150 10.86 -16.59 27.55
N SER A 151 10.75 -17.85 27.98
CA SER A 151 11.17 -19.00 27.18
C SER A 151 9.98 -19.58 26.42
N VAL A 152 10.05 -19.61 25.09
CA VAL A 152 9.00 -20.15 24.23
C VAL A 152 9.41 -21.52 23.71
N CYS A 153 8.71 -22.56 24.17
CA CYS A 153 9.02 -23.94 23.84
C CYS A 153 8.02 -24.52 22.82
N LEU A 154 8.50 -25.33 21.87
CA LEU A 154 7.61 -26.00 20.92
C LEU A 154 6.86 -27.15 21.61
N SER A 155 5.58 -26.93 21.93
CA SER A 155 4.77 -27.89 22.70
C SER A 155 4.41 -29.19 21.96
N SER A 156 4.46 -29.18 20.62
CA SER A 156 3.94 -30.28 19.78
C SER A 156 4.94 -31.40 19.48
N LYS A 157 6.25 -31.20 19.74
CA LYS A 157 7.28 -32.19 19.45
C LYS A 157 8.35 -32.26 20.54
N LYS A 158 8.55 -33.46 21.07
CA LYS A 158 9.56 -33.77 22.10
C LYS A 158 10.57 -34.77 21.54
N SER A 159 11.76 -34.79 22.11
CA SER A 159 12.77 -35.78 21.76
C SER A 159 12.40 -37.16 22.28
N ASP A 160 12.63 -38.20 21.47
CA ASP A 160 12.45 -39.60 21.85
C ASP A 160 13.51 -40.09 22.86
N GLU A 161 14.62 -39.34 23.02
CA GLU A 161 15.68 -39.61 24.00
C GLU A 161 15.91 -38.38 24.92
N PRO A 162 15.02 -38.10 25.89
CA PRO A 162 15.01 -36.85 26.65
C PRO A 162 16.31 -36.51 27.39
N GLU A 163 16.94 -37.48 28.04
CA GLU A 163 18.19 -37.25 28.81
C GLU A 163 19.37 -36.94 27.89
N LYS A 164 19.52 -37.73 26.82
CA LYS A 164 20.54 -37.52 25.80
C LYS A 164 20.36 -36.17 25.11
N PHE A 165 19.12 -35.84 24.74
CA PHE A 165 18.78 -34.54 24.17
C PHE A 165 19.09 -33.39 25.10
N SER A 166 18.70 -33.49 26.39
CA SER A 166 18.99 -32.45 27.38
C SER A 166 20.49 -32.16 27.47
N LYS A 167 21.32 -33.21 27.48
CA LYS A 167 22.78 -33.08 27.49
C LYS A 167 23.31 -32.39 26.23
N VAL A 168 22.92 -32.85 25.04
CA VAL A 168 23.38 -32.30 23.75
C VAL A 168 22.93 -30.85 23.56
N MET A 169 21.68 -30.54 23.93
CA MET A 169 21.12 -29.19 23.87
C MET A 169 21.87 -28.24 24.80
N ARG A 170 22.11 -28.63 26.07
CA ARG A 170 22.88 -27.80 27.04
C ARG A 170 24.28 -27.48 26.53
N MET A 171 24.96 -28.44 25.92
CA MET A 171 26.27 -28.22 25.29
C MET A 171 26.17 -27.24 24.12
N ALA A 172 25.19 -27.41 23.24
CA ALA A 172 25.00 -26.51 22.09
C ALA A 172 24.73 -25.06 22.54
N VAL A 173 23.74 -24.82 23.41
CA VAL A 173 23.37 -23.47 23.86
C VAL A 173 24.46 -22.82 24.72
N GLY A 174 25.16 -23.59 25.55
CA GLY A 174 26.29 -23.09 26.35
C GLY A 174 27.48 -22.67 25.48
N ASN A 175 27.82 -23.46 24.47
CA ASN A 175 28.93 -23.13 23.56
C ASN A 175 28.64 -21.86 22.74
N VAL A 176 27.45 -21.73 22.16
CA VAL A 176 27.12 -20.52 21.39
C VAL A 176 26.99 -19.29 22.28
N SER A 177 26.53 -19.43 23.52
CA SER A 177 26.52 -18.34 24.51
C SER A 177 27.94 -17.83 24.77
N LEU A 178 28.87 -18.73 25.07
CA LEU A 178 30.27 -18.37 25.32
C LEU A 178 30.96 -17.78 24.08
N GLU A 179 30.65 -18.28 22.87
CA GLU A 179 31.20 -17.72 21.65
C GLU A 179 30.64 -16.32 21.35
N ALA A 180 29.34 -16.09 21.53
CA ALA A 180 28.73 -14.77 21.34
C ALA A 180 29.24 -13.73 22.37
N GLN A 181 29.53 -14.16 23.60
CA GLN A 181 30.17 -13.31 24.62
C GLN A 181 31.62 -12.95 24.26
N LYS A 182 32.34 -13.84 23.56
CA LYS A 182 33.74 -13.63 23.17
C LYS A 182 33.92 -12.91 21.84
N LYS A 183 32.91 -12.97 20.96
CA LYS A 183 32.97 -12.48 19.58
C LYS A 183 31.68 -11.78 19.20
N GLN A 184 31.80 -10.51 18.80
CA GLN A 184 30.85 -9.79 17.94
C GLN A 184 29.36 -9.91 18.32
N LYS A 185 29.03 -10.23 19.58
CA LYS A 185 27.65 -10.30 20.09
C LYS A 185 26.76 -11.37 19.44
N PHE A 186 27.25 -12.12 18.46
CA PHE A 186 26.52 -13.15 17.70
C PHE A 186 27.32 -14.46 17.56
N ALA A 187 26.64 -15.60 17.69
CA ALA A 187 27.23 -16.89 17.38
C ALA A 187 26.19 -17.94 16.95
N VAL A 188 26.64 -18.85 16.09
CA VAL A 188 25.91 -20.05 15.68
C VAL A 188 26.78 -21.28 15.86
N GLY A 189 26.17 -22.43 16.14
CA GLY A 189 26.93 -23.66 16.34
C GLY A 189 26.04 -24.86 16.61
N SER A 190 26.64 -26.05 16.60
CA SER A 190 25.93 -27.30 16.84
C SER A 190 26.67 -28.18 17.82
N SER A 191 25.94 -29.07 18.49
CA SER A 191 26.51 -30.20 19.22
C SER A 191 25.80 -31.48 18.78
N SER A 192 26.55 -32.58 18.72
CA SER A 192 26.06 -33.86 18.24
C SER A 192 26.49 -34.99 19.16
N ASP A 193 25.60 -35.97 19.35
CA ASP A 193 25.90 -37.27 19.97
C ASP A 193 25.18 -38.37 19.18
N SER A 194 25.96 -39.24 18.53
CA SER A 194 25.47 -40.30 17.67
C SER A 194 24.61 -39.73 16.52
N ASN A 195 23.31 -40.08 16.45
CA ASN A 195 22.38 -39.60 15.42
C ASN A 195 21.62 -38.32 15.82
N LEU A 196 21.87 -37.78 17.02
CA LEU A 196 21.20 -36.59 17.51
C LEU A 196 22.10 -35.37 17.33
N THR A 197 21.61 -34.35 16.63
CA THR A 197 22.28 -33.04 16.50
C THR A 197 21.34 -31.93 16.95
N VAL A 198 21.85 -31.01 17.75
CA VAL A 198 21.16 -29.78 18.16
C VAL A 198 21.94 -28.58 17.64
N TYR A 199 21.21 -27.73 16.93
CA TYR A 199 21.66 -26.48 16.34
C TYR A 199 21.24 -25.34 17.27
N ALA A 200 22.13 -24.39 17.54
CA ALA A 200 21.86 -23.25 18.40
C ALA A 200 22.39 -21.93 17.80
N LEU A 201 21.72 -20.83 18.15
CA LEU A 201 22.08 -19.46 17.77
C LEU A 201 21.88 -18.55 18.98
N ALA A 202 22.81 -17.64 19.21
CA ALA A 202 22.74 -16.61 20.24
C ALA A 202 23.10 -15.24 19.66
N LEU A 203 22.36 -14.20 20.04
CA LEU A 203 22.60 -12.80 19.68
C LEU A 203 22.27 -11.93 20.88
N CYS A 204 23.15 -11.01 21.26
CA CYS A 204 22.80 -9.85 22.09
C CYS A 204 22.71 -8.59 21.23
N TRP A 205 21.85 -7.65 21.59
CA TRP A 205 21.64 -6.47 20.78
C TRP A 205 22.87 -5.59 20.74
N GLU A 206 23.11 -4.95 19.60
CA GLU A 206 24.30 -4.14 19.37
C GLU A 206 24.40 -2.98 20.35
N SER A 207 23.27 -2.49 20.85
CA SER A 207 23.19 -1.40 21.84
C SER A 207 23.71 -1.76 23.24
N LEU A 208 23.92 -3.04 23.56
CA LEU A 208 24.44 -3.46 24.86
C LEU A 208 25.97 -3.40 24.95
N ASP A 209 26.47 -3.11 26.14
CA ASP A 209 27.86 -3.34 26.50
C ASP A 209 28.14 -4.84 26.79
N ASP A 210 29.42 -5.20 26.89
CA ASP A 210 29.85 -6.60 27.05
C ASP A 210 29.33 -7.23 28.35
N ALA A 211 29.21 -6.46 29.43
CA ALA A 211 28.74 -6.94 30.72
C ALA A 211 27.23 -7.27 30.67
N ASN A 212 26.44 -6.38 30.09
CA ASN A 212 25.01 -6.54 29.90
C ASN A 212 24.71 -7.64 28.87
N CYS A 213 25.51 -7.75 27.81
CA CYS A 213 25.44 -8.86 26.85
C CYS A 213 25.67 -10.21 27.55
N SER A 214 26.75 -10.34 28.35
CA SER A 214 27.04 -11.57 29.11
C SER A 214 25.90 -11.93 30.04
N SER A 215 25.45 -10.97 30.85
CA SER A 215 24.32 -11.15 31.79
C SER A 215 23.05 -11.61 31.07
N CYS A 216 22.74 -11.02 29.91
CA CYS A 216 21.57 -11.40 29.13
C CYS A 216 21.66 -12.83 28.60
N LEU A 217 22.81 -13.19 28.02
CA LEU A 217 23.03 -14.52 27.44
C LEU A 217 23.05 -15.62 28.51
N ASP A 218 23.62 -15.35 29.69
CA ASP A 218 23.61 -16.29 30.82
C ASP A 218 22.17 -16.55 31.33
N ALA A 219 21.34 -15.51 31.39
CA ALA A 219 19.92 -15.64 31.68
C ALA A 219 19.15 -16.37 30.56
N ALA A 220 19.54 -16.17 29.30
CA ALA A 220 18.95 -16.87 28.15
C ALA A 220 19.24 -18.37 28.21
N VAL A 221 20.47 -18.79 28.53
CA VAL A 221 20.82 -20.19 28.77
C VAL A 221 19.99 -20.77 29.92
N SER A 222 19.91 -20.04 31.04
CA SER A 222 19.20 -20.51 32.23
C SER A 222 17.70 -20.73 31.97
N SER A 223 17.07 -19.85 31.20
CA SER A 223 15.64 -19.95 30.86
C SER A 223 15.36 -21.00 29.78
N ILE A 224 16.15 -21.05 28.70
CA ILE A 224 15.88 -21.92 27.54
C ILE A 224 16.07 -23.40 27.86
N VAL A 225 16.88 -23.73 28.87
CA VAL A 225 17.08 -25.12 29.33
C VAL A 225 15.79 -25.73 29.89
N SER A 226 14.87 -24.90 30.42
CA SER A 226 13.55 -25.35 30.89
C SER A 226 12.67 -25.92 29.77
N CYS A 227 12.94 -25.59 28.50
CA CYS A 227 12.21 -26.12 27.37
C CYS A 227 12.49 -27.60 27.09
N SER A 228 13.55 -28.19 27.64
CA SER A 228 13.82 -29.62 27.51
C SER A 228 12.65 -30.43 28.09
N PRO A 229 12.09 -31.43 27.36
CA PRO A 229 12.65 -32.11 26.18
C PRO A 229 12.03 -31.69 24.83
N ALA A 230 11.44 -30.48 24.72
CA ALA A 230 10.98 -29.96 23.43
C ALA A 230 12.15 -29.88 22.44
N ILE A 231 11.94 -30.25 21.18
CA ILE A 231 13.01 -30.29 20.18
C ILE A 231 13.40 -28.91 19.63
N GLU A 232 12.66 -27.87 20.03
CA GLU A 232 12.89 -26.48 19.65
C GLU A 232 12.45 -25.56 20.79
N GLY A 233 13.27 -24.55 21.07
CA GLY A 233 13.03 -23.56 22.10
C GLY A 233 13.67 -22.22 21.76
N ARG A 234 13.11 -21.16 22.34
CA ARG A 234 13.58 -19.78 22.22
C ARG A 234 13.65 -19.13 23.59
N SER A 235 14.60 -18.23 23.79
CA SER A 235 14.64 -17.31 24.93
C SER A 235 14.58 -15.87 24.41
N LEU A 236 13.63 -15.09 24.93
CA LEU A 236 13.26 -13.76 24.46
C LEU A 236 13.48 -12.74 25.58
N ASN A 237 14.71 -12.28 25.75
CA ASN A 237 15.06 -11.29 26.77
C ASN A 237 15.02 -9.87 26.19
N ALA A 238 15.00 -8.86 27.05
CA ALA A 238 15.02 -7.45 26.62
C ALA A 238 16.23 -7.13 25.74
N GLY A 239 17.38 -7.72 26.08
CA GLY A 239 18.69 -7.44 25.50
C GLY A 239 19.28 -8.49 24.54
N CYS A 240 18.65 -9.66 24.42
CA CYS A 240 19.21 -10.77 23.65
C CYS A 240 18.15 -11.80 23.24
N TYR A 241 18.52 -12.59 22.24
CA TYR A 241 17.72 -13.68 21.68
C TYR A 241 18.56 -14.95 21.58
N MET A 242 17.95 -16.08 21.93
CA MET A 242 18.57 -17.40 21.77
C MET A 242 17.56 -18.39 21.21
N ARG A 243 18.02 -19.27 20.32
CA ARG A 243 17.19 -20.36 19.76
C ARG A 243 18.00 -21.64 19.66
N TYR A 244 17.34 -22.77 19.94
CA TYR A 244 17.84 -24.09 19.53
C TYR A 244 16.80 -24.85 18.72
N SER A 245 17.25 -25.78 17.88
CA SER A 245 16.39 -26.75 17.18
C SER A 245 17.18 -27.98 16.76
N THR A 246 16.49 -29.08 16.50
CA THR A 246 17.09 -30.29 15.88
C THR A 246 17.22 -30.17 14.35
N SER A 247 16.61 -29.15 13.75
CA SER A 247 16.75 -28.80 12.34
C SER A 247 17.63 -27.56 12.19
N LEU A 248 18.51 -27.50 11.18
CA LEU A 248 19.31 -26.32 10.90
C LEU A 248 18.43 -25.14 10.47
N PHE A 249 18.66 -23.94 11.02
CA PHE A 249 17.79 -22.77 10.82
C PHE A 249 18.52 -21.43 10.56
N TRP A 250 19.82 -21.44 10.27
CA TRP A 250 20.60 -20.25 9.91
C TRP A 250 21.33 -20.44 8.57
N ASN A 251 21.77 -19.34 7.98
CA ASN A 251 22.48 -19.34 6.69
C ASN A 251 23.93 -19.83 6.84
N LEU A 252 24.32 -20.81 6.04
CA LEU A 252 25.63 -21.48 6.11
C LEU A 252 26.81 -20.67 5.52
N ASN A 253 26.55 -19.53 4.87
CA ASN A 253 27.54 -18.90 3.99
C ASN A 253 28.41 -17.80 4.61
N GLN A 254 28.44 -17.63 5.94
CA GLN A 254 29.26 -16.58 6.57
C GLN A 254 30.32 -17.03 7.59
N THR A 255 30.48 -18.32 7.89
CA THR A 255 31.54 -18.76 8.81
C THR A 255 32.34 -19.93 8.24
N GLY A 256 33.53 -19.63 7.72
CA GLY A 256 34.46 -20.63 7.24
C GLY A 256 35.14 -21.39 8.40
N SER A 257 35.06 -22.72 8.38
CA SER A 257 36.21 -23.62 8.55
C SER A 257 35.81 -25.09 8.27
N SER A 258 36.79 -25.87 7.85
CA SER A 258 36.79 -27.00 6.91
C SER A 258 36.69 -28.44 7.49
N SER A 259 36.51 -29.42 6.56
CA SER A 259 36.86 -30.88 6.56
C SER A 259 35.67 -31.88 6.59
N SER A 260 35.64 -33.06 5.94
CA SER A 260 36.50 -33.80 4.98
C SER A 260 35.77 -35.07 4.42
N GLY A 261 36.10 -35.50 3.18
CA GLY A 261 36.39 -36.91 2.76
C GLY A 261 35.34 -38.03 2.51
N HIS A 262 35.28 -38.49 1.23
CA HIS A 262 35.08 -39.87 0.66
C HIS A 262 33.69 -40.58 0.79
N SER A 263 33.20 -41.48 -0.09
CA SER A 263 33.75 -42.40 -1.12
C SER A 263 32.65 -42.81 -2.15
N SER A 264 33.03 -43.20 -3.36
CA SER A 264 32.20 -43.33 -4.58
C SER A 264 31.86 -44.77 -4.99
N THR A 265 30.93 -45.43 -4.30
CA THR A 265 30.37 -46.74 -4.74
C THR A 265 28.86 -46.95 -4.50
N LEU A 266 28.15 -46.01 -3.85
CA LEU A 266 26.71 -46.10 -3.54
C LEU A 266 25.76 -45.60 -4.65
N TRP A 267 26.28 -45.06 -5.74
CA TRP A 267 25.51 -44.29 -6.72
C TRP A 267 24.51 -45.09 -7.57
N ILE A 268 24.71 -46.40 -7.76
CA ILE A 268 23.91 -47.17 -8.73
C ILE A 268 22.57 -47.62 -8.15
N ILE A 269 22.51 -47.96 -6.86
CA ILE A 269 21.28 -48.38 -6.18
C ILE A 269 20.40 -47.17 -5.84
N LEU A 270 21.03 -46.01 -5.59
CA LEU A 270 20.35 -44.75 -5.29
C LEU A 270 19.50 -44.25 -6.47
N VAL A 271 19.98 -44.39 -7.71
CA VAL A 271 19.34 -43.82 -8.91
C VAL A 271 17.98 -44.48 -9.23
N CYS A 272 17.84 -45.78 -9.03
CA CYS A 272 16.57 -46.49 -9.28
C CYS A 272 15.50 -46.17 -8.21
N CYS A 273 15.90 -46.03 -6.95
CA CYS A 273 15.00 -45.64 -5.86
C CYS A 273 14.61 -44.16 -5.95
N ILE A 274 15.54 -43.29 -6.34
CA ILE A 274 15.27 -41.86 -6.57
C ILE A 274 14.26 -41.66 -7.70
N GLY A 275 14.33 -42.43 -8.79
CA GLY A 275 13.37 -42.32 -9.89
C GLY A 275 11.92 -42.60 -9.47
N GLY A 276 11.70 -43.65 -8.67
CA GLY A 276 10.37 -43.96 -8.12
C GLY A 276 9.89 -42.91 -7.11
N ILE A 277 10.78 -42.43 -6.24
CA ILE A 277 10.47 -41.43 -5.22
C ILE A 277 10.16 -40.06 -5.85
N LEU A 278 10.88 -39.65 -6.90
CA LEU A 278 10.62 -38.40 -7.63
C LEU A 278 9.28 -38.43 -8.35
N LEU A 279 8.84 -39.58 -8.85
CA LEU A 279 7.52 -39.75 -9.46
C LEU A 279 6.40 -39.59 -8.41
N VAL A 280 6.58 -40.18 -7.24
CA VAL A 280 5.63 -40.06 -6.12
C VAL A 280 5.60 -38.61 -5.58
N ILE A 281 6.76 -37.98 -5.39
CA ILE A 281 6.86 -36.57 -4.97
C ILE A 281 6.23 -35.66 -6.03
N GLY A 282 6.45 -35.91 -7.32
CA GLY A 282 5.81 -35.19 -8.40
C GLY A 282 4.29 -35.28 -8.34
N VAL A 283 3.74 -36.46 -8.08
CA VAL A 283 2.28 -36.67 -7.92
C VAL A 283 1.74 -36.03 -6.64
N VAL A 284 2.48 -36.09 -5.53
CA VAL A 284 2.09 -35.48 -4.24
C VAL A 284 2.16 -33.96 -4.30
N VAL A 285 3.21 -33.39 -4.88
CA VAL A 285 3.35 -31.95 -5.12
C VAL A 285 2.28 -31.49 -6.10
N TRP A 286 2.03 -32.22 -7.18
CA TRP A 286 0.93 -31.90 -8.10
C TRP A 286 -0.43 -31.93 -7.39
N LYS A 287 -0.71 -32.92 -6.53
CA LYS A 287 -1.91 -32.97 -5.70
C LYS A 287 -1.98 -31.82 -4.69
N LYS A 288 -0.88 -31.50 -4.00
CA LYS A 288 -0.83 -30.46 -2.95
C LYS A 288 -0.90 -29.06 -3.55
N SER A 289 -0.24 -28.81 -4.67
CA SER A 289 -0.37 -27.57 -5.44
C SER A 289 -1.78 -27.43 -6.02
N ARG A 290 -2.40 -28.53 -6.46
CA ARG A 290 -3.82 -28.51 -6.88
C ARG A 290 -4.78 -28.25 -5.72
N GLU A 291 -4.49 -28.74 -4.51
CA GLU A 291 -5.25 -28.46 -3.28
C GLU A 291 -5.05 -27.02 -2.76
N ILE A 292 -3.83 -26.47 -2.84
CA ILE A 292 -3.53 -25.08 -2.46
C ILE A 292 -4.17 -24.10 -3.46
N PHE A 293 -4.06 -24.39 -4.77
CA PHE A 293 -4.73 -23.61 -5.80
C PHE A 293 -6.26 -23.67 -5.63
N LYS A 294 -6.82 -24.86 -5.32
CA LYS A 294 -8.23 -24.99 -4.96
C LYS A 294 -8.60 -24.21 -3.69
N ARG A 295 -7.80 -24.23 -2.63
CA ARG A 295 -8.06 -23.46 -1.39
C ARG A 295 -7.98 -21.94 -1.60
N SER A 296 -7.06 -21.47 -2.44
CA SER A 296 -6.96 -20.05 -2.82
C SER A 296 -8.16 -19.62 -3.65
N ASP A 297 -8.60 -20.47 -4.60
CA ASP A 297 -9.79 -20.25 -5.43
C ASP A 297 -11.07 -20.32 -4.56
N GLN A 298 -11.09 -21.17 -3.53
CA GLN A 298 -12.18 -21.30 -2.55
C GLN A 298 -12.25 -20.09 -1.59
N TYR A 299 -11.11 -19.56 -1.13
CA TYR A 299 -11.05 -18.34 -0.30
C TYR A 299 -11.44 -17.07 -1.10
N MET A 300 -11.09 -17.01 -2.39
CA MET A 300 -11.55 -15.97 -3.33
C MET A 300 -13.04 -16.12 -3.66
N GLY A 301 -13.52 -17.35 -3.79
CA GLY A 301 -14.93 -17.70 -4.01
C GLY A 301 -15.84 -17.37 -2.83
N ASP A 302 -15.35 -17.55 -1.60
CA ASP A 302 -16.13 -17.33 -0.37
C ASP A 302 -16.32 -15.83 -0.03
N ARG A 303 -15.45 -14.92 -0.50
CA ARG A 303 -15.50 -13.48 -0.17
C ARG A 303 -16.02 -12.58 -1.30
N TYR A 304 -15.74 -12.91 -2.56
CA TYR A 304 -16.10 -12.10 -3.74
C TYR A 304 -16.90 -12.89 -4.80
N GLY A 305 -17.25 -14.15 -4.49
CA GLY A 305 -17.99 -15.04 -5.37
C GLY A 305 -17.09 -15.79 -6.39
N PRO A 306 -17.45 -17.01 -6.81
CA PRO A 306 -16.70 -17.82 -7.79
C PRO A 306 -16.61 -17.18 -9.19
N GLY A 307 -17.26 -16.03 -9.40
CA GLY A 307 -17.34 -15.34 -10.69
C GLY A 307 -16.13 -14.50 -11.05
N LEU A 308 -15.31 -14.00 -10.11
CA LEU A 308 -14.28 -13.01 -10.43
C LEU A 308 -12.98 -13.60 -10.96
N SER A 309 -12.45 -14.64 -10.30
CA SER A 309 -11.32 -15.45 -10.80
C SER A 309 -11.65 -16.04 -12.18
N ALA A 310 -12.91 -16.49 -12.34
CA ALA A 310 -13.44 -16.98 -13.61
C ALA A 310 -13.60 -15.85 -14.65
N ALA A 311 -14.13 -14.68 -14.29
CA ALA A 311 -14.33 -13.56 -15.21
C ALA A 311 -13.01 -12.93 -15.66
N ILE A 312 -12.01 -12.81 -14.77
CA ILE A 312 -10.66 -12.33 -15.10
C ILE A 312 -9.92 -13.36 -15.97
N SER A 313 -10.09 -14.66 -15.70
CA SER A 313 -9.50 -15.72 -16.53
C SER A 313 -10.21 -15.93 -17.88
N GLN A 314 -11.50 -15.59 -17.98
CA GLN A 314 -12.31 -15.68 -19.20
C GLN A 314 -12.29 -14.39 -20.04
N SER A 315 -11.99 -13.25 -19.43
CA SER A 315 -11.76 -11.99 -20.12
C SER A 315 -10.29 -11.88 -20.51
N ASN A 316 -9.99 -11.36 -21.70
CA ASN A 316 -8.60 -11.14 -22.16
C ASN A 316 -7.88 -10.01 -21.39
N LEU A 317 -8.15 -9.84 -20.09
CA LEU A 317 -7.66 -8.76 -19.23
C LEU A 317 -6.38 -9.14 -18.48
N ASN A 318 -5.88 -10.38 -18.60
CA ASN A 318 -4.68 -10.81 -17.90
C ASN A 318 -3.39 -10.36 -18.60
N PHE A 319 -2.62 -9.52 -17.92
CA PHE A 319 -1.24 -9.21 -18.27
C PHE A 319 -0.28 -9.95 -17.35
N MET A 320 0.81 -10.50 -17.90
CA MET A 320 1.89 -11.04 -17.09
C MET A 320 2.69 -9.90 -16.44
N TYR A 321 2.98 -9.99 -15.15
CA TYR A 321 3.78 -8.98 -14.45
C TYR A 321 5.13 -8.74 -15.12
N GLY A 322 5.78 -9.81 -15.59
CA GLY A 322 7.06 -9.72 -16.31
C GLY A 322 6.98 -8.87 -17.59
N ASP A 323 5.84 -8.90 -18.28
CA ASP A 323 5.62 -8.08 -19.48
C ASP A 323 5.42 -6.61 -19.12
N LEU A 324 4.65 -6.32 -18.07
CA LEU A 324 4.45 -4.94 -17.59
C LEU A 324 5.73 -4.34 -17.02
N LYS A 325 6.50 -5.14 -16.28
CA LYS A 325 7.81 -4.74 -15.77
C LYS A 325 8.75 -4.40 -16.93
N ARG A 326 8.79 -5.20 -17.99
CA ARG A 326 9.57 -4.89 -19.20
C ARG A 326 9.04 -3.66 -19.94
N ALA A 327 7.72 -3.57 -20.13
CA ALA A 327 7.07 -2.45 -20.82
C ALA A 327 7.35 -1.11 -20.15
N THR A 328 7.46 -1.08 -18.82
CA THR A 328 7.75 0.11 -18.00
C THR A 328 9.24 0.33 -17.73
N ARG A 329 10.13 -0.49 -18.30
CA ARG A 329 11.59 -0.49 -18.03
C ARG A 329 11.93 -0.67 -16.55
N ASN A 330 11.34 -1.67 -15.92
CA ASN A 330 11.41 -1.95 -14.49
C ASN A 330 10.80 -0.84 -13.62
N PHE A 331 9.68 -0.25 -14.06
CA PHE A 331 9.05 0.89 -13.38
C PHE A 331 10.02 2.06 -13.20
N ASP A 332 10.76 2.39 -14.26
CA ASP A 332 11.74 3.47 -14.25
C ASP A 332 11.05 4.82 -13.93
N LEU A 333 11.70 5.64 -13.10
CA LEU A 333 11.15 6.93 -12.70
C LEU A 333 10.98 7.90 -13.89
N SER A 334 11.77 7.74 -14.96
CA SER A 334 11.59 8.51 -16.20
C SER A 334 10.26 8.23 -16.91
N ASN A 335 9.65 7.06 -16.66
CA ASN A 335 8.34 6.69 -17.18
C ASN A 335 7.20 7.07 -16.22
N LYS A 336 7.48 7.66 -15.05
CA LYS A 336 6.44 8.02 -14.07
C LYS A 336 5.54 9.13 -14.64
N LEU A 337 4.24 8.85 -14.68
CA LEU A 337 3.20 9.80 -15.11
C LEU A 337 2.59 10.56 -13.94
N GLY A 338 2.47 9.91 -12.78
CA GLY A 338 1.88 10.50 -11.57
C GLY A 338 1.92 9.54 -10.39
N GLN A 339 1.60 10.06 -9.21
CA GLN A 339 1.47 9.28 -7.97
C GLN A 339 0.28 9.80 -7.18
N GLY A 340 -0.65 8.90 -6.86
CA GLY A 340 -1.80 9.17 -6.00
C GLY A 340 -1.69 8.43 -4.67
N SER A 341 -2.74 8.48 -3.85
CA SER A 341 -2.84 7.72 -2.60
C SER A 341 -2.81 6.19 -2.82
N ASN A 342 -3.25 5.76 -4.00
CA ASN A 342 -3.56 4.35 -4.28
C ASN A 342 -2.45 3.65 -5.09
N GLY A 343 -1.42 4.38 -5.52
CA GLY A 343 -0.33 3.82 -6.30
C GLY A 343 0.43 4.85 -7.14
N THR A 344 1.37 4.33 -7.93
CA THR A 344 2.15 5.11 -8.88
C THR A 344 1.83 4.67 -10.31
N VAL A 345 1.61 5.63 -11.20
CA VAL A 345 1.27 5.37 -12.61
C VAL A 345 2.52 5.56 -13.47
N TYR A 346 2.80 4.59 -14.33
CA TYR A 346 3.93 4.59 -15.26
C TYR A 346 3.45 4.48 -16.70
N LYS A 347 4.13 5.15 -17.62
CA LYS A 347 4.02 4.89 -19.06
C LYS A 347 4.68 3.54 -19.35
N GLY A 348 4.00 2.69 -20.11
CA GLY A 348 4.53 1.43 -20.61
C GLY A 348 4.36 1.33 -22.12
N VAL A 349 5.26 0.61 -22.77
CA VAL A 349 5.13 0.21 -24.19
C VAL A 349 5.10 -1.31 -24.25
N LEU A 350 3.95 -1.87 -24.62
CA LEU A 350 3.77 -3.31 -24.75
C LEU A 350 4.60 -3.89 -25.91
N SER A 351 4.76 -5.21 -25.96
CA SER A 351 5.54 -5.90 -26.99
C SER A 351 4.99 -5.70 -28.42
N ASP A 352 3.69 -5.42 -28.54
CA ASP A 352 3.02 -5.10 -29.80
C ASP A 352 3.09 -3.60 -30.17
N GLY A 353 3.82 -2.79 -29.39
CA GLY A 353 4.01 -1.36 -29.61
C GLY A 353 2.90 -0.47 -29.04
N ARG A 354 1.84 -1.04 -28.44
CA ARG A 354 0.79 -0.22 -27.81
C ARG A 354 1.32 0.49 -26.57
N GLU A 355 1.08 1.80 -26.50
CA GLU A 355 1.36 2.59 -25.30
C GLU A 355 0.22 2.43 -24.27
N VAL A 356 0.58 2.23 -23.01
CA VAL A 356 -0.34 1.99 -21.90
C VAL A 356 0.05 2.78 -20.66
N ALA A 357 -0.92 3.05 -19.80
CA ALA A 357 -0.67 3.55 -18.44
C ALA A 357 -0.78 2.39 -17.44
N VAL A 358 0.30 2.09 -16.74
CA VAL A 358 0.39 1.01 -15.75
C VAL A 358 0.36 1.62 -14.36
N LYS A 359 -0.78 1.48 -13.68
CA LYS A 359 -0.95 1.86 -12.27
C LYS A 359 -0.47 0.71 -11.39
N ARG A 360 0.72 0.88 -10.82
CA ARG A 360 1.31 -0.01 -9.82
C ARG A 360 0.75 0.38 -8.46
N LEU A 361 -0.01 -0.51 -7.85
CA LEU A 361 -0.73 -0.22 -6.62
C LEU A 361 0.18 -0.44 -5.39
N PHE A 362 -0.06 0.29 -4.30
CA PHE A 362 0.76 0.15 -3.09
C PHE A 362 0.39 -1.12 -2.31
N LEU A 363 1.40 -1.91 -1.95
CA LEU A 363 1.27 -3.27 -1.43
C LEU A 363 0.78 -3.41 0.02
N ASN A 364 0.48 -2.33 0.75
CA ASN A 364 0.46 -2.37 2.22
C ASN A 364 -0.83 -1.90 2.91
N THR A 365 -1.98 -1.91 2.23
CA THR A 365 -3.28 -1.58 2.87
C THR A 365 -4.32 -2.65 2.59
N THR A 366 -5.18 -2.93 3.58
CA THR A 366 -6.42 -3.70 3.39
C THR A 366 -7.33 -3.05 2.33
N GLU A 367 -7.21 -1.73 2.15
CA GLU A 367 -7.90 -0.94 1.13
C GLU A 367 -7.47 -1.28 -0.30
N TRP A 368 -6.24 -1.76 -0.52
CA TRP A 368 -5.74 -2.07 -1.85
C TRP A 368 -6.61 -3.13 -2.56
N ALA A 369 -6.97 -4.20 -1.85
CA ALA A 369 -7.79 -5.27 -2.40
C ALA A 369 -9.17 -4.73 -2.82
N ASP A 370 -9.80 -3.93 -1.95
CA ASP A 370 -11.10 -3.34 -2.25
C ASP A 370 -11.01 -2.37 -3.43
N GLN A 371 -9.99 -1.51 -3.51
CA GLN A 371 -9.79 -0.60 -4.64
C GLN A 371 -9.51 -1.35 -5.94
N PHE A 372 -8.63 -2.35 -5.91
CA PHE A 372 -8.32 -3.20 -7.06
C PHE A 372 -9.57 -3.91 -7.58
N PHE A 373 -10.33 -4.55 -6.69
CA PHE A 373 -11.54 -5.25 -7.06
C PHE A 373 -12.66 -4.31 -7.49
N ASN A 374 -12.82 -3.15 -6.87
CA ASN A 374 -13.79 -2.14 -7.33
C ASN A 374 -13.43 -1.66 -8.73
N GLU A 375 -12.17 -1.28 -8.96
CA GLU A 375 -11.72 -0.78 -10.25
C GLU A 375 -11.88 -1.87 -11.33
N VAL A 376 -11.47 -3.13 -11.09
CA VAL A 376 -11.66 -4.24 -12.04
C VAL A 376 -13.14 -4.59 -12.26
N ASN A 377 -13.96 -4.65 -11.22
CA ASN A 377 -15.36 -5.08 -11.33
C ASN A 377 -16.27 -4.03 -11.97
N LEU A 378 -16.08 -2.77 -11.61
CA LEU A 378 -16.92 -1.67 -12.07
C LEU A 378 -16.48 -1.20 -13.44
N ILE A 379 -15.18 -0.89 -13.61
CA ILE A 379 -14.71 -0.25 -14.84
C ILE A 379 -14.76 -1.20 -16.05
N ASN A 380 -14.64 -2.52 -15.84
CA ASN A 380 -14.71 -3.50 -16.93
C ASN A 380 -16.12 -3.58 -17.54
N ARG A 381 -17.15 -3.22 -16.78
CA ARG A 381 -18.55 -3.27 -17.23
C ARG A 381 -18.97 -2.02 -17.99
N VAL A 382 -18.21 -0.93 -17.88
CA VAL A 382 -18.53 0.35 -18.50
C VAL A 382 -17.66 0.64 -19.71
N ARG A 383 -18.27 1.18 -20.76
CA ARG A 383 -17.56 1.63 -21.96
C ARG A 383 -18.20 2.89 -22.49
N HIS A 384 -17.50 4.00 -22.35
CA HIS A 384 -17.96 5.28 -22.83
C HIS A 384 -16.77 6.14 -23.29
N LYS A 385 -16.99 7.00 -24.30
CA LYS A 385 -15.93 7.81 -24.92
C LYS A 385 -15.23 8.73 -23.90
N ASN A 386 -15.96 9.17 -22.87
CA ASN A 386 -15.48 10.06 -21.81
C ASN A 386 -15.04 9.34 -20.53
N LEU A 387 -14.82 8.03 -20.57
CA LEU A 387 -14.24 7.27 -19.45
C LEU A 387 -12.91 6.66 -19.89
N VAL A 388 -11.93 6.60 -18.98
CA VAL A 388 -10.67 5.89 -19.24
C VAL A 388 -10.94 4.39 -19.30
N LYS A 389 -10.49 3.76 -20.38
CA LYS A 389 -10.65 2.32 -20.59
C LYS A 389 -9.59 1.53 -19.83
N LEU A 390 -10.05 0.62 -18.96
CA LEU A 390 -9.21 -0.47 -18.46
C LEU A 390 -8.96 -1.50 -19.57
N LEU A 391 -7.69 -1.76 -19.82
CA LEU A 391 -7.22 -2.77 -20.78
C LEU A 391 -6.98 -4.11 -20.10
N GLY A 392 -6.65 -4.12 -18.81
CA GLY A 392 -6.45 -5.33 -18.04
C GLY A 392 -5.78 -5.12 -16.69
N CYS A 393 -5.40 -6.20 -16.04
CA CYS A 393 -4.70 -6.22 -14.77
C CYS A 393 -3.64 -7.32 -14.73
N SER A 394 -2.72 -7.22 -13.77
CA SER A 394 -1.75 -8.26 -13.44
C SER A 394 -1.83 -8.52 -11.94
N ILE A 395 -1.94 -9.80 -11.58
CA ILE A 395 -2.02 -10.32 -10.20
C ILE A 395 -1.02 -11.47 -9.96
N ASP A 396 -0.18 -11.78 -10.94
CA ASP A 396 0.76 -12.90 -10.97
C ASP A 396 2.18 -12.52 -10.49
N GLY A 397 2.39 -11.25 -10.15
CA GLY A 397 3.67 -10.71 -9.68
C GLY A 397 3.71 -10.44 -8.17
N PRO A 398 4.87 -9.96 -7.66
CA PRO A 398 4.96 -9.47 -6.29
C PRO A 398 4.05 -8.26 -6.03
N GLU A 399 3.54 -7.62 -7.09
CA GLU A 399 2.76 -6.41 -7.07
C GLU A 399 1.63 -6.47 -8.07
N SER A 400 0.46 -5.96 -7.67
CA SER A 400 -0.69 -5.89 -8.56
C SER A 400 -0.69 -4.61 -9.36
N CYS A 401 -0.98 -4.76 -10.65
CA CYS A 401 -1.00 -3.66 -11.59
C CYS A 401 -2.36 -3.58 -12.30
N LEU A 402 -2.81 -2.35 -12.57
CA LEU A 402 -3.91 -2.07 -13.48
C LEU A 402 -3.34 -1.42 -14.74
N VAL A 403 -3.85 -1.82 -15.90
CA VAL A 403 -3.38 -1.40 -17.22
C VAL A 403 -4.51 -0.64 -17.89
N PHE A 404 -4.30 0.64 -18.17
CA PHE A 404 -5.25 1.53 -18.82
C PHE A 404 -4.74 1.97 -20.19
N GLU A 405 -5.66 2.48 -21.01
CA GLU A 405 -5.27 3.23 -22.20
C GLU A 405 -4.40 4.44 -21.80
N TYR A 406 -3.36 4.71 -22.60
CA TYR A 406 -2.52 5.87 -22.37
C TYR A 406 -3.20 7.13 -22.92
N CYS A 407 -3.44 8.10 -22.04
CA CYS A 407 -3.89 9.44 -22.42
C CYS A 407 -2.65 10.31 -22.68
N TYR A 408 -2.47 10.73 -23.94
CA TYR A 408 -1.27 11.45 -24.39
C TYR A 408 -1.12 12.83 -23.73
N ASN A 409 -2.25 13.46 -23.42
CA ASN A 409 -2.26 14.70 -22.66
C ASN A 409 -2.38 14.40 -21.16
N LYS A 410 -1.78 15.27 -20.35
CA LYS A 410 -1.84 15.18 -18.89
C LYS A 410 -3.28 15.42 -18.38
N SER A 411 -3.48 15.32 -17.09
CA SER A 411 -4.71 15.70 -16.41
C SER A 411 -5.07 17.18 -16.63
N LEU A 412 -6.37 17.49 -16.56
CA LEU A 412 -6.94 18.82 -16.79
C LEU A 412 -6.33 19.88 -15.87
N ASP A 413 -6.04 19.54 -14.62
CA ASP A 413 -5.41 20.43 -13.65
C ASP A 413 -4.08 21.04 -14.15
N SER A 414 -3.32 20.30 -14.96
CA SER A 414 -2.09 20.77 -15.60
C SER A 414 -2.31 21.77 -16.73
N PHE A 415 -3.53 21.92 -17.23
CA PHE A 415 -3.91 22.90 -18.25
C PHE A 415 -4.63 24.11 -17.67
N ILE A 416 -5.42 23.93 -16.60
CA ILE A 416 -6.19 25.04 -16.03
C ILE A 416 -5.40 25.81 -14.97
N PHE A 417 -4.45 25.18 -14.26
CA PHE A 417 -3.70 25.83 -13.17
C PHE A 417 -2.22 26.11 -13.48
N ASP A 418 -1.69 25.59 -14.58
CA ASP A 418 -0.35 25.96 -15.07
C ASP A 418 -0.50 27.16 -16.01
N SER A 419 0.30 28.21 -15.81
CA SER A 419 0.28 29.40 -16.66
C SER A 419 0.88 29.16 -18.04
N ASN A 420 1.65 28.09 -18.22
CA ASN A 420 2.34 27.78 -19.48
C ASN A 420 1.51 26.97 -20.47
N ARG A 421 0.30 26.56 -20.09
CA ARG A 421 -0.61 25.75 -20.91
C ARG A 421 -1.97 26.40 -20.85
N ASN A 422 -2.58 26.62 -22.00
CA ASN A 422 -3.89 27.28 -22.08
C ASN A 422 -4.86 26.46 -22.91
N LEU A 423 -6.09 26.40 -22.42
CA LEU A 423 -7.27 25.93 -23.14
C LEU A 423 -8.17 27.13 -23.37
N ASP A 424 -8.61 27.33 -24.61
CA ASP A 424 -9.63 28.31 -24.96
C ASP A 424 -10.99 27.95 -24.37
N TRP A 425 -11.94 28.88 -24.42
CA TRP A 425 -13.29 28.65 -23.89
C TRP A 425 -13.94 27.41 -24.51
N LYS A 426 -13.84 27.26 -25.83
CA LYS A 426 -14.44 26.14 -26.55
C LYS A 426 -13.93 24.80 -26.04
N SER A 427 -12.62 24.65 -25.86
CA SER A 427 -12.03 23.42 -25.33
C SER A 427 -12.46 23.17 -23.88
N ARG A 428 -12.49 24.21 -23.04
CA ARG A 428 -12.98 24.09 -21.65
C ARG A 428 -14.44 23.67 -21.59
N PHE A 429 -15.28 24.23 -22.45
CA PHE A 429 -16.69 23.88 -22.55
C PHE A 429 -16.90 22.46 -23.07
N ASP A 430 -16.18 22.04 -24.11
CA ASP A 430 -16.17 20.65 -24.60
C ASP A 430 -15.77 19.66 -23.50
N ILE A 431 -14.85 20.06 -22.61
CA ILE A 431 -14.42 19.27 -21.45
C ILE A 431 -15.56 19.18 -20.42
N ILE A 432 -16.19 20.30 -20.07
CA ILE A 432 -17.34 20.33 -19.15
C ILE A 432 -18.45 19.40 -19.67
N GLN A 433 -18.81 19.54 -20.95
CA GLN A 433 -19.85 18.73 -21.57
C GLN A 433 -19.47 17.24 -21.60
N GLY A 434 -18.23 16.90 -21.97
CA GLY A 434 -17.79 15.51 -22.02
C GLY A 434 -17.74 14.84 -20.65
N VAL A 435 -17.37 15.57 -19.59
CA VAL A 435 -17.43 15.04 -18.22
C VAL A 435 -18.89 14.84 -17.79
N ALA A 436 -19.78 15.77 -18.12
CA ALA A 436 -21.21 15.63 -17.84
C ALA A 436 -21.82 14.39 -18.52
N GLU A 437 -21.50 14.18 -19.80
CA GLU A 437 -21.91 12.99 -20.57
C GLU A 437 -21.36 11.70 -19.95
N GLY A 438 -20.09 11.70 -19.50
CA GLY A 438 -19.49 10.55 -18.83
C GLY A 438 -20.15 10.20 -17.51
N LEU A 439 -20.51 11.21 -16.70
CA LEU A 439 -21.20 11.01 -15.43
C LEU A 439 -22.68 10.61 -15.62
N SER A 440 -23.38 11.22 -16.57
CA SER A 440 -24.75 10.83 -16.98
C SER A 440 -24.79 9.35 -17.32
N TYR A 441 -23.82 8.89 -18.10
CA TYR A 441 -23.71 7.47 -18.44
C TYR A 441 -23.53 6.58 -17.20
N LEU A 442 -22.66 6.95 -16.25
CA LEU A 442 -22.41 6.17 -15.03
C LEU A 442 -23.63 6.11 -14.09
N HIS A 443 -24.44 7.17 -14.06
CA HIS A 443 -25.56 7.31 -13.12
C HIS A 443 -26.86 6.69 -13.66
N GLU A 444 -27.10 6.81 -14.96
CA GLU A 444 -28.42 6.61 -15.56
C GLU A 444 -28.42 5.64 -16.76
N GLU A 445 -27.33 5.51 -17.51
CA GLU A 445 -27.32 4.71 -18.76
C GLU A 445 -26.60 3.36 -18.64
N SER A 446 -25.75 3.17 -17.63
CA SER A 446 -25.07 1.89 -17.40
C SER A 446 -25.97 0.86 -16.71
N ASP A 447 -25.74 -0.43 -17.00
CA ASP A 447 -26.49 -1.56 -16.41
C ASP A 447 -26.53 -1.56 -14.87
N ILE A 448 -25.53 -0.94 -14.25
CA ILE A 448 -25.46 -0.69 -12.82
C ILE A 448 -25.24 0.80 -12.60
N ARG A 449 -25.90 1.40 -11.61
CA ARG A 449 -25.60 2.76 -11.20
C ARG A 449 -24.25 2.80 -10.48
N ILE A 450 -23.32 3.63 -10.97
CA ILE A 450 -21.97 3.78 -10.42
C ILE A 450 -21.76 5.21 -9.96
N ILE A 451 -21.43 5.39 -8.68
CA ILE A 451 -21.00 6.67 -8.12
C ILE A 451 -19.47 6.70 -8.08
N HIS A 452 -18.85 7.72 -8.69
CA HIS A 452 -17.40 7.86 -8.81
C HIS A 452 -16.72 8.29 -7.50
N ARG A 453 -17.29 9.27 -6.78
CA ARG A 453 -16.84 9.84 -5.48
C ARG A 453 -15.55 10.65 -5.47
N ASP A 454 -14.89 10.82 -6.61
CA ASP A 454 -13.61 11.56 -6.68
C ASP A 454 -13.47 12.33 -7.99
N ILE A 455 -14.56 13.00 -8.39
CA ILE A 455 -14.54 13.93 -9.52
C ILE A 455 -13.78 15.19 -9.12
N LYS A 456 -12.67 15.44 -9.84
CA LYS A 456 -11.78 16.59 -9.67
C LYS A 456 -10.90 16.77 -10.90
N ALA A 457 -10.29 17.94 -11.06
CA ALA A 457 -9.50 18.27 -12.25
C ALA A 457 -8.30 17.31 -12.48
N SER A 458 -7.69 16.77 -11.43
CA SER A 458 -6.58 15.80 -11.56
C SER A 458 -7.01 14.40 -12.01
N ASN A 459 -8.30 14.07 -11.91
CA ASN A 459 -8.88 12.80 -12.36
C ASN A 459 -9.56 12.92 -13.74
N ILE A 460 -9.53 14.09 -14.37
CA ILE A 460 -9.97 14.26 -15.77
C ILE A 460 -8.72 14.24 -16.65
N LEU A 461 -8.49 13.13 -17.35
CA LEU A 461 -7.40 13.00 -18.32
C LEU A 461 -7.86 13.55 -19.68
N LEU A 462 -6.90 13.99 -20.49
CA LEU A 462 -7.16 14.48 -21.84
C LEU A 462 -6.53 13.52 -22.86
N ASP A 463 -7.30 13.10 -23.85
CA ASP A 463 -6.78 12.29 -24.96
C ASP A 463 -5.96 13.12 -25.95
N ASP A 464 -5.48 12.52 -27.04
CA ASP A 464 -4.70 13.17 -28.10
C ASP A 464 -5.42 14.36 -28.77
N LYS A 465 -6.76 14.43 -28.65
CA LYS A 465 -7.62 15.47 -29.22
C LYS A 465 -8.16 16.44 -28.17
N LEU A 466 -7.57 16.44 -26.96
CA LEU A 466 -8.02 17.22 -25.81
C LEU A 466 -9.46 16.91 -25.37
N LYS A 467 -9.97 15.72 -25.67
CA LYS A 467 -11.28 15.27 -25.17
C LYS A 467 -11.15 14.66 -23.78
N PRO A 468 -12.12 14.89 -22.89
CA PRO A 468 -12.01 14.48 -21.50
C PRO A 468 -12.29 12.98 -21.34
N LYS A 469 -11.53 12.36 -20.45
CA LYS A 469 -11.73 11.00 -19.96
C LYS A 469 -11.66 10.98 -18.43
N ILE A 470 -12.75 10.59 -17.80
CA ILE A 470 -12.84 10.42 -16.35
C ILE A 470 -12.01 9.19 -15.95
N ALA A 471 -11.13 9.37 -14.97
CA ALA A 471 -10.17 8.37 -14.50
C ALA A 471 -10.26 8.15 -12.98
N ASP A 472 -9.60 7.09 -12.51
CA ASP A 472 -9.46 6.71 -11.09
C ASP A 472 -10.77 6.28 -10.40
N PHE A 473 -11.19 5.06 -10.69
CA PHE A 473 -12.40 4.45 -10.12
C PHE A 473 -12.13 3.74 -8.79
N GLY A 474 -10.98 3.96 -8.14
CA GLY A 474 -10.59 3.26 -6.92
C GLY A 474 -11.57 3.47 -5.75
N LEU A 475 -12.22 4.65 -5.69
CA LEU A 475 -13.24 4.94 -4.69
C LEU A 475 -14.66 4.60 -5.13
N ALA A 476 -14.88 4.28 -6.41
CA ALA A 476 -16.20 4.13 -6.98
C ALA A 476 -17.02 3.03 -6.27
N ARG A 477 -18.35 3.20 -6.25
CA ARG A 477 -19.30 2.25 -5.65
C ARG A 477 -20.51 2.07 -6.56
N SER A 478 -21.08 0.87 -6.55
CA SER A 478 -22.36 0.58 -7.20
C SER A 478 -23.40 0.16 -6.19
N PHE A 479 -24.67 0.45 -6.46
CA PHE A 479 -25.81 -0.07 -5.70
C PHE A 479 -26.98 -0.39 -6.63
N GLY A 480 -27.86 -1.28 -6.19
CA GLY A 480 -29.03 -1.72 -6.96
C GLY A 480 -30.14 -0.67 -6.99
N GLU A 481 -31.04 -0.79 -7.96
CA GLU A 481 -32.14 0.16 -8.20
C GLU A 481 -33.05 0.40 -6.98
N ASP A 482 -33.15 -0.57 -6.06
CA ASP A 482 -34.04 -0.53 -4.89
C ASP A 482 -33.50 0.27 -3.68
N GLN A 483 -32.26 0.78 -3.72
CA GLN A 483 -31.67 1.53 -2.61
C GLN A 483 -31.66 3.04 -2.91
N THR A 484 -32.11 3.86 -1.96
CA THR A 484 -32.13 5.33 -2.11
C THR A 484 -30.79 5.99 -1.79
N HIS A 485 -29.95 5.34 -0.97
CA HIS A 485 -28.61 5.80 -0.60
C HIS A 485 -27.75 4.63 -0.10
N LEU A 486 -26.43 4.81 -0.17
CA LEU A 486 -25.44 3.92 0.42
C LEU A 486 -24.88 4.51 1.72
N SER A 487 -24.95 3.77 2.82
CA SER A 487 -24.23 4.10 4.06
C SER A 487 -22.81 3.54 3.97
N THR A 488 -21.81 4.40 3.76
CA THR A 488 -20.41 4.00 3.60
C THR A 488 -19.47 4.99 4.26
N GLY A 489 -18.23 4.57 4.54
CA GLY A 489 -17.20 5.46 5.07
C GLY A 489 -16.97 6.65 4.14
N VAL A 490 -16.81 7.84 4.72
CA VAL A 490 -16.53 9.07 3.97
C VAL A 490 -15.15 8.96 3.32
N ALA A 491 -15.09 9.08 2.00
CA ALA A 491 -13.84 9.10 1.23
C ALA A 491 -14.04 9.93 -0.04
N GLY A 492 -13.00 10.65 -0.43
CA GLY A 492 -13.00 11.60 -1.55
C GLY A 492 -12.03 12.75 -1.27
N THR A 493 -11.96 13.71 -2.20
CA THR A 493 -11.08 14.87 -2.06
C THR A 493 -11.78 16.03 -1.34
N VAL A 494 -11.17 16.51 -0.24
CA VAL A 494 -11.65 17.68 0.51
C VAL A 494 -11.79 18.88 -0.43
N GLY A 495 -12.93 19.57 -0.38
CA GLY A 495 -13.29 20.67 -1.28
C GLY A 495 -14.21 20.27 -2.42
N TYR A 496 -14.22 18.99 -2.84
CA TYR A 496 -15.16 18.46 -3.84
C TYR A 496 -16.28 17.63 -3.21
N MET A 497 -16.09 17.14 -1.98
CA MET A 497 -17.08 16.31 -1.31
C MET A 497 -18.35 17.09 -0.95
N ALA A 498 -19.50 16.48 -1.25
CA ALA A 498 -20.82 17.04 -0.92
C ALA A 498 -21.05 17.09 0.60
N PRO A 499 -21.73 18.13 1.12
CA PRO A 499 -21.92 18.35 2.55
C PRO A 499 -22.68 17.20 3.24
N GLU A 500 -23.79 16.74 2.66
CA GLU A 500 -24.61 15.66 3.21
C GLU A 500 -23.82 14.34 3.30
N TYR A 501 -22.91 14.14 2.35
CA TYR A 501 -22.07 12.96 2.31
C TYR A 501 -21.01 13.01 3.42
N ILE A 502 -20.40 14.18 3.66
CA ILE A 502 -19.45 14.39 4.76
C ILE A 502 -20.14 14.24 6.12
N ILE A 503 -21.33 14.83 6.29
CA ILE A 503 -22.02 14.93 7.58
C ILE A 503 -22.73 13.61 7.94
N HIS A 504 -23.43 13.00 6.98
CA HIS A 504 -24.31 11.86 7.25
C HIS A 504 -23.76 10.52 6.71
N GLY A 505 -22.68 10.54 5.92
CA GLY A 505 -22.18 9.33 5.25
C GLY A 505 -23.14 8.75 4.22
N GLN A 506 -24.19 9.49 3.85
CA GLN A 506 -25.21 9.10 2.89
C GLN A 506 -24.70 9.39 1.47
N LEU A 507 -24.37 8.34 0.74
CA LEU A 507 -23.83 8.45 -0.59
C LEU A 507 -24.93 8.19 -1.64
N THR A 508 -25.12 9.16 -2.55
CA THR A 508 -26.00 9.09 -3.73
C THR A 508 -25.28 9.66 -4.95
N GLU A 509 -25.85 9.51 -6.15
CA GLU A 509 -25.30 10.11 -7.36
C GLU A 509 -25.18 11.65 -7.28
N LYS A 510 -25.97 12.29 -6.41
CA LYS A 510 -25.90 13.74 -6.15
C LYS A 510 -24.58 14.20 -5.52
N ALA A 511 -23.79 13.29 -4.94
CA ALA A 511 -22.44 13.60 -4.48
C ALA A 511 -21.47 13.87 -5.64
N ASP A 512 -21.60 13.11 -6.74
CA ASP A 512 -20.84 13.34 -7.97
C ASP A 512 -21.32 14.62 -8.68
N VAL A 513 -22.64 14.91 -8.65
CA VAL A 513 -23.19 16.17 -9.19
C VAL A 513 -22.56 17.37 -8.48
N TYR A 514 -22.48 17.34 -7.15
CA TYR A 514 -21.83 18.40 -6.38
C TYR A 514 -20.35 18.57 -6.77
N SER A 515 -19.62 17.45 -6.84
CA SER A 515 -18.20 17.44 -7.22
C SER A 515 -17.99 17.98 -8.64
N PHE A 516 -18.89 17.65 -9.58
CA PHE A 516 -18.93 18.20 -10.93
C PHE A 516 -19.17 19.71 -10.93
N GLY A 517 -20.08 20.21 -10.10
CA GLY A 517 -20.32 21.65 -9.96
C GLY A 517 -19.06 22.41 -9.54
N ILE A 518 -18.33 21.90 -8.54
CA ILE A 518 -17.03 22.46 -8.15
C ILE A 518 -16.03 22.44 -9.31
N LEU A 519 -15.94 21.33 -10.04
CA LEU A 519 -15.06 21.20 -11.21
C LEU A 519 -15.41 22.22 -12.31
N VAL A 520 -16.68 22.45 -12.61
CA VAL A 520 -17.11 23.47 -13.58
C VAL A 520 -16.63 24.86 -13.15
N LEU A 521 -16.82 25.20 -11.88
CA LEU A 521 -16.38 26.47 -11.32
C LEU A 521 -14.85 26.64 -11.39
N GLU A 522 -14.07 25.58 -11.15
CA GLU A 522 -12.61 25.62 -11.34
C GLU A 522 -12.23 25.83 -12.80
N ILE A 523 -12.92 25.16 -13.73
CA ILE A 523 -12.65 25.28 -15.18
C ILE A 523 -12.92 26.71 -15.67
N VAL A 524 -14.03 27.32 -15.26
CA VAL A 524 -14.38 28.69 -15.70
C VAL A 524 -13.47 29.73 -15.05
N THR A 525 -13.13 29.57 -13.77
CA THR A 525 -12.35 30.58 -13.02
C THR A 525 -10.84 30.42 -13.15
N GLY A 526 -10.37 29.24 -13.59
CA GLY A 526 -8.94 28.90 -13.63
C GLY A 526 -8.28 28.84 -12.24
N LYS A 527 -9.07 28.75 -11.16
CA LYS A 527 -8.59 28.79 -9.76
C LYS A 527 -8.87 27.46 -9.07
N ARG A 528 -7.90 26.97 -8.29
CA ARG A 528 -8.06 25.76 -7.47
C ARG A 528 -9.05 26.01 -6.34
N CYS A 529 -9.95 25.07 -6.09
CA CYS A 529 -10.82 25.09 -4.92
C CYS A 529 -10.05 24.71 -3.64
N THR A 530 -8.94 23.99 -3.77
CA THR A 530 -8.06 23.56 -2.67
C THR A 530 -6.91 24.55 -2.47
N GLY A 531 -7.05 25.41 -1.47
CA GLY A 531 -5.95 26.20 -0.86
C GLY A 531 -5.40 25.52 0.40
N VAL A 532 -4.41 26.15 1.05
CA VAL A 532 -3.88 25.66 2.33
C VAL A 532 -4.95 25.80 3.42
N GLY A 533 -5.51 24.66 3.88
CA GLY A 533 -6.46 24.58 5.00
C GLY A 533 -7.84 24.00 4.64
N ILE A 534 -8.51 23.38 5.63
CA ILE A 534 -9.83 22.71 5.49
C ILE A 534 -10.95 23.66 5.01
N GLN A 535 -10.78 24.97 5.22
CA GLN A 535 -11.76 26.02 4.85
C GLN A 535 -11.63 26.53 3.40
N ALA A 536 -10.62 26.11 2.64
CA ALA A 536 -10.34 26.71 1.34
C ALA A 536 -11.42 26.43 0.28
N GLY A 537 -11.99 25.22 0.26
CA GLY A 537 -13.09 24.87 -0.66
C GLY A 537 -14.37 25.64 -0.36
N GLN A 538 -14.67 25.87 0.92
CA GLN A 538 -15.82 26.67 1.36
C GLN A 538 -15.65 28.13 0.98
N TYR A 539 -14.44 28.69 1.17
CA TYR A 539 -14.12 30.04 0.76
C TYR A 539 -14.23 30.24 -0.76
N PHE A 540 -13.82 29.23 -1.55
CA PHE A 540 -13.94 29.25 -3.01
C PHE A 540 -15.40 29.39 -3.46
N LEU A 541 -16.28 28.50 -2.99
CA LEU A 541 -17.69 28.53 -3.36
C LEU A 541 -18.39 29.80 -2.84
N LEU A 542 -18.07 30.23 -1.62
CA LEU A 542 -18.60 31.47 -1.03
C LEU A 542 -18.24 32.70 -1.86
N LYS A 543 -16.99 32.80 -2.32
CA LYS A 543 -16.55 33.91 -3.17
C LYS A 543 -17.32 33.96 -4.47
N ILE A 544 -17.54 32.81 -5.11
CA ILE A 544 -18.32 32.71 -6.35
C ILE A 544 -19.77 33.09 -6.10
N TRP A 545 -20.36 32.58 -5.01
CA TRP A 545 -21.73 32.89 -4.62
C TRP A 545 -21.98 34.38 -4.39
N ASN A 546 -21.08 35.04 -3.67
CA ASN A 546 -21.19 36.48 -3.43
C ASN A 546 -21.13 37.27 -4.73
N ASN A 547 -20.25 36.90 -5.66
CA ASN A 547 -20.20 37.51 -6.99
C ASN A 547 -21.47 37.22 -7.81
N TYR A 548 -22.07 36.03 -7.67
CA TYR A 548 -23.36 35.71 -8.28
C TYR A 548 -24.49 36.61 -7.75
N LYS A 549 -24.64 36.71 -6.42
CA LYS A 549 -25.66 37.56 -5.78
C LYS A 549 -25.48 39.05 -6.11
N SER A 550 -24.24 39.51 -6.26
CA SER A 550 -23.94 40.90 -6.64
C SER A 550 -23.94 41.16 -8.15
N ASN A 551 -24.32 40.17 -8.98
CA ASN A 551 -24.30 40.27 -10.45
C ASN A 551 -22.90 40.63 -11.02
N MET A 552 -21.83 40.17 -10.36
CA MET A 552 -20.42 40.38 -10.71
C MET A 552 -19.71 39.09 -11.15
N VAL A 553 -20.45 38.07 -11.59
CA VAL A 553 -19.89 36.77 -12.03
C VAL A 553 -18.85 36.91 -13.15
N GLU A 554 -19.00 37.92 -13.99
CA GLU A 554 -18.03 38.20 -15.05
C GLU A 554 -16.61 38.43 -14.50
N SER A 555 -16.48 39.03 -13.31
CA SER A 555 -15.19 39.33 -12.68
C SER A 555 -14.42 38.11 -12.15
N ILE A 556 -15.06 36.94 -12.06
CA ILE A 556 -14.42 35.71 -11.60
C ILE A 556 -13.96 34.80 -12.74
N ILE A 557 -14.39 35.08 -13.97
CA ILE A 557 -13.99 34.33 -15.17
C ILE A 557 -12.49 34.47 -15.37
N ASP A 558 -11.83 33.40 -15.80
CA ASP A 558 -10.41 33.42 -16.11
C ASP A 558 -10.12 34.40 -17.27
N ASP A 559 -9.32 35.43 -17.02
CA ASP A 559 -8.96 36.44 -18.03
C ASP A 559 -8.34 35.81 -19.29
N ARG A 560 -7.74 34.62 -19.18
CA ARG A 560 -7.12 33.91 -20.31
C ARG A 560 -8.13 33.36 -21.33
N ILE A 561 -9.40 33.21 -20.94
CA ILE A 561 -10.45 32.69 -21.82
C ILE A 561 -11.57 33.70 -22.08
N TYR A 562 -11.53 34.85 -21.42
CA TYR A 562 -12.62 35.81 -21.49
C TYR A 562 -12.74 36.41 -22.89
N GLU A 563 -13.92 36.26 -23.47
CA GLU A 563 -14.30 36.84 -24.75
C GLU A 563 -15.73 37.40 -24.62
N ALA A 564 -15.90 38.70 -24.89
CA ALA A 564 -17.19 39.37 -24.71
C ALA A 564 -18.33 38.71 -25.52
N SER A 565 -18.03 38.15 -26.69
CA SER A 565 -18.99 37.41 -27.52
C SER A 565 -19.45 36.07 -26.93
N LEU A 566 -18.68 35.50 -25.99
CA LEU A 566 -18.95 34.20 -25.36
C LEU A 566 -19.38 34.35 -23.89
N LYS A 567 -19.50 35.60 -23.41
CA LYS A 567 -19.88 35.94 -22.04
C LYS A 567 -21.10 35.18 -21.56
N ASP A 568 -22.19 35.19 -22.33
CA ASP A 568 -23.44 34.55 -21.90
C ASP A 568 -23.30 33.04 -21.72
N ALA A 569 -22.49 32.38 -22.55
CA ALA A 569 -22.20 30.96 -22.43
C ALA A 569 -21.33 30.68 -21.18
N MET A 570 -20.37 31.55 -20.86
CA MET A 570 -19.55 31.43 -19.65
C MET A 570 -20.39 31.63 -18.38
N LEU A 571 -21.25 32.65 -18.36
CA LEU A 571 -22.18 32.90 -17.27
C LEU A 571 -23.15 31.73 -17.08
N HIS A 572 -23.61 31.13 -18.19
CA HIS A 572 -24.46 29.94 -18.15
C HIS A 572 -23.76 28.74 -17.51
N ALA A 573 -22.50 28.49 -17.88
CA ALA A 573 -21.73 27.42 -17.25
C ALA A 573 -21.54 27.64 -15.73
N VAL A 574 -21.31 28.89 -15.29
CA VAL A 574 -21.26 29.21 -13.85
C VAL A 574 -22.61 28.94 -13.19
N HIS A 575 -23.71 29.33 -13.83
CA HIS A 575 -25.06 29.09 -13.32
C HIS A 575 -25.34 27.59 -13.14
N VAL A 576 -25.03 26.76 -14.15
CA VAL A 576 -25.12 25.30 -14.05
C VAL A 576 -24.23 24.75 -12.93
N GLY A 577 -22.99 25.25 -12.80
CA GLY A 577 -22.10 24.89 -11.70
C GLY A 577 -22.70 25.16 -10.33
N LEU A 578 -23.34 26.33 -10.15
CA LEU A 578 -24.01 26.70 -8.90
C LEU A 578 -25.23 25.83 -8.59
N LEU A 579 -26.03 25.47 -9.62
CA LEU A 579 -27.13 24.51 -9.48
C LEU A 579 -26.65 23.11 -9.09
N CYS A 580 -25.47 22.71 -9.54
CA CYS A 580 -24.87 21.45 -9.13
C CYS A 580 -24.39 21.48 -7.66
N THR A 581 -24.00 22.64 -7.13
CA THR A 581 -23.45 22.79 -5.76
C THR A 581 -24.47 23.14 -4.67
N GLN A 582 -25.77 22.94 -4.93
CA GLN A 582 -26.84 23.27 -3.99
C GLN A 582 -26.70 22.51 -2.67
N ALA A 583 -27.12 23.13 -1.56
CA ALA A 583 -27.02 22.53 -0.23
C ALA A 583 -27.83 21.24 -0.14
N THR A 584 -29.10 21.31 -0.54
CA THR A 584 -30.01 20.18 -0.58
C THR A 584 -29.76 19.32 -1.82
N PRO A 585 -29.48 18.00 -1.67
CA PRO A 585 -29.20 17.11 -2.80
C PRO A 585 -30.34 17.03 -3.83
N ASN A 586 -31.59 17.16 -3.38
CA ASN A 586 -32.77 17.13 -4.24
C ASN A 586 -32.90 18.37 -5.14
N ASN A 587 -32.30 19.49 -4.76
CA ASN A 587 -32.28 20.71 -5.57
C ASN A 587 -31.20 20.67 -6.65
N ARG A 588 -30.26 19.72 -6.57
CA ARG A 588 -29.26 19.51 -7.62
C ARG A 588 -29.89 18.79 -8.81
N PRO A 589 -29.65 19.22 -10.06
CA PRO A 589 -30.11 18.51 -11.24
C PRO A 589 -29.50 17.11 -11.32
N THR A 590 -30.12 16.20 -12.07
CA THR A 590 -29.47 14.94 -12.46
C THR A 590 -28.42 15.22 -13.54
N MET A 591 -27.47 14.31 -13.74
CA MET A 591 -26.44 14.53 -14.75
C MET A 591 -27.00 14.53 -16.17
N ALA A 592 -28.07 13.79 -16.46
CA ALA A 592 -28.78 13.92 -17.74
C ALA A 592 -29.38 15.32 -17.94
N ARG A 593 -30.00 15.91 -16.90
CA ARG A 593 -30.51 17.29 -16.98
C ARG A 593 -29.37 18.29 -17.12
N VAL A 594 -28.22 18.08 -16.45
CA VAL A 594 -27.03 18.93 -16.65
C VAL A 594 -26.55 18.89 -18.10
N VAL A 595 -26.51 17.72 -18.74
CA VAL A 595 -26.15 17.59 -20.16
C VAL A 595 -27.11 18.35 -21.06
N GLU A 596 -28.42 18.30 -20.77
CA GLU A 596 -29.44 19.06 -21.48
C GLU A 596 -29.26 20.58 -21.30
N MET A 597 -29.13 21.04 -20.05
CA MET A 597 -28.93 22.45 -19.72
C MET A 597 -27.68 23.03 -20.39
N LEU A 598 -26.59 22.26 -20.48
CA LEU A 598 -25.37 22.69 -21.16
C LEU A 598 -25.57 22.81 -22.69
N ARG A 599 -26.42 21.98 -23.30
CA ARG A 599 -26.69 22.01 -24.75
C ARG A 599 -27.69 23.09 -25.14
N SER A 600 -28.65 23.38 -24.28
CA SER A 600 -29.72 24.35 -24.54
C SER A 600 -29.22 25.78 -24.37
N ASN A 601 -29.42 26.61 -25.40
CA ASN A 601 -29.20 28.05 -25.29
C ASN A 601 -30.42 28.68 -24.60
N ARG A 602 -30.40 28.86 -23.27
CA ARG A 602 -31.29 29.73 -22.44
C ARG A 602 -32.82 29.79 -22.70
N ASP A 603 -33.39 29.01 -23.60
CA ASP A 603 -34.80 29.13 -24.01
C ASP A 603 -35.77 28.42 -23.05
N GLU A 604 -35.25 27.62 -22.10
CA GLU A 604 -35.98 27.15 -20.92
C GLU A 604 -35.49 27.91 -19.68
N GLU A 605 -36.41 28.45 -18.87
CA GLU A 605 -36.07 29.11 -17.61
C GLU A 605 -35.47 28.08 -16.63
N ASP A 606 -34.15 27.97 -16.64
CA ASP A 606 -33.42 27.18 -15.66
C ASP A 606 -33.71 27.69 -14.23
N PRO A 607 -33.78 26.78 -13.24
CA PRO A 607 -34.10 27.14 -11.87
C PRO A 607 -33.05 28.11 -11.30
N ILE A 608 -33.49 29.01 -10.40
CA ILE A 608 -32.57 29.94 -9.73
C ILE A 608 -31.86 29.20 -8.60
N PRO A 609 -30.50 29.20 -8.56
CA PRO A 609 -29.73 28.68 -7.44
C PRO A 609 -30.19 29.27 -6.09
N THR A 610 -30.28 28.41 -5.08
CA THR A 610 -30.44 28.77 -3.66
C THR A 610 -29.09 28.75 -2.93
N ASP A 611 -29.06 29.24 -1.69
CA ASP A 611 -27.81 29.43 -0.95
C ASP A 611 -27.01 28.11 -0.79
N PRO A 612 -25.68 28.14 -1.02
CA PRO A 612 -24.84 26.97 -0.87
C PRO A 612 -24.69 26.54 0.60
N PRO A 613 -24.33 25.26 0.84
CA PRO A 613 -24.48 24.55 2.13
C PRO A 613 -23.68 25.08 3.32
N PHE A 614 -22.76 26.03 3.10
CA PHE A 614 -21.81 26.49 4.12
C PHE A 614 -22.04 27.94 4.57
N LEU A 615 -23.10 28.61 4.09
CA LEU A 615 -23.44 29.97 4.52
C LEU A 615 -24.07 30.03 5.91
N GLU A 616 -24.89 29.04 6.30
CA GLU A 616 -25.50 29.00 7.64
C GLU A 616 -24.46 28.78 8.75
N VAL A 617 -23.36 28.07 8.47
CA VAL A 617 -22.28 27.81 9.45
C VAL A 617 -21.41 29.04 9.70
N LEU A 618 -21.26 29.92 8.70
CA LEU A 618 -20.50 31.17 8.84
C LEU A 618 -21.32 32.31 9.46
N SER A 619 -22.64 32.19 9.51
CA SER A 619 -23.49 33.15 10.24
C SER A 619 -23.47 32.97 11.77
N THR A 620 -22.90 31.87 12.29
CA THR A 620 -22.87 31.61 13.73
C THR A 620 -21.57 31.96 14.45
N GLU A 621 -20.46 32.33 13.80
CA GLU A 621 -19.27 32.85 14.49
C GLU A 621 -18.47 33.86 13.64
N GLY A 622 -18.60 35.15 13.99
CA GLY A 622 -17.52 36.17 13.97
C GLY A 622 -16.77 36.51 12.67
N VAL A 623 -17.38 37.25 11.74
CA VAL A 623 -16.70 37.84 10.56
C VAL A 623 -15.85 39.09 10.89
N ALA A 624 -15.63 39.46 12.16
CA ALA A 624 -14.99 40.73 12.51
C ALA A 624 -13.47 40.71 12.80
N GLU A 625 -12.84 39.55 13.05
CA GLU A 625 -11.45 39.54 13.59
C GLU A 625 -10.34 39.10 12.62
N VAL A 626 -10.65 38.53 11.47
CA VAL A 626 -9.60 37.93 10.60
C VAL A 626 -8.89 38.98 9.72
N SER A 627 -9.47 40.15 9.51
CA SER A 627 -8.86 41.23 8.72
C SER A 627 -7.76 42.01 9.45
N HIS A 628 -7.68 41.93 10.78
CA HIS A 628 -6.74 42.75 11.57
C HIS A 628 -5.39 42.09 11.89
N LEU A 629 -5.29 40.76 11.80
CA LEU A 629 -4.09 40.01 12.22
C LEU A 629 -3.06 39.76 11.10
N LEU A 630 -3.36 40.16 9.85
CA LEU A 630 -2.44 40.00 8.71
C LEU A 630 -1.58 41.23 8.40
N SER A 631 -1.61 42.31 9.21
CA SER A 631 -0.85 43.54 8.89
C SER A 631 0.31 43.91 9.81
N THR A 632 0.56 43.22 10.93
CA THR A 632 1.66 43.60 11.83
C THR A 632 2.47 42.39 12.27
N GLY A 633 3.55 42.12 11.54
CA GLY A 633 4.61 41.24 12.00
C GLY A 633 5.47 41.93 13.06
N SER A 634 5.49 41.37 14.26
CA SER A 634 6.61 41.45 15.21
C SER A 634 6.23 40.68 16.48
N VAL A 635 6.93 39.58 16.75
CA VAL A 635 6.83 38.82 18.01
C VAL A 635 7.71 39.50 19.05
N PRO A 636 7.22 39.77 20.28
CA PRO A 636 8.08 39.87 21.44
C PRO A 636 7.90 38.65 22.36
N SER A 637 9.05 38.11 22.77
CA SER A 637 9.24 37.11 23.82
C SER A 637 8.68 37.56 25.17
N LEU A 638 7.97 36.66 25.87
CA LEU A 638 7.57 36.84 27.26
C LEU A 638 8.19 35.75 28.13
N SER A 639 9.17 36.18 28.93
CA SER A 639 9.75 35.50 30.08
C SER A 639 8.89 35.70 31.33
N GLU A 640 8.86 34.65 32.16
CA GLU A 640 8.78 34.68 33.64
C GLU A 640 7.63 35.43 34.33
N SER A 641 6.77 34.70 35.05
CA SER A 641 6.98 34.31 36.45
C SER A 641 5.65 34.03 37.18
N LEU A 642 5.67 32.93 37.94
CA LEU A 642 4.65 32.55 38.92
C LEU A 642 4.78 33.44 40.17
N SER A 643 3.65 33.89 40.73
CA SER A 643 3.46 33.89 42.18
C SER A 643 1.99 33.86 42.58
N VAL A 644 1.54 32.69 43.02
CA VAL A 644 0.73 32.40 44.22
C VAL A 644 -0.11 33.55 44.81
N ARG A 645 -1.43 33.42 44.69
CA ARG A 645 -2.35 33.24 45.83
C ARG A 645 -3.65 32.59 45.39
#